data_AF-A0A2V2S491-F1
#
_entry.id   AF-A0A2V2S491-F1
#
_cell.length_a   1.000
_cell.length_b   1.000
_cell.length_c   1.000
_cell.angle_alpha   90.00
_cell.angle_beta   90.00
_cell.angle_gamma   90.00
#
_symmetry.space_group_name_H-M   'P 1'
#
loop_
_entity.id
_entity.type
_entity.pdbx_description
1 polymer ?
#
loop_
_entity_poly.entity_id
_entity_poly.type
_entity_poly.pdbx_seq_one_letter_code
_entity_poly.pdbx_strand_id
1 'polypeptide(L)'
;MSRHCAGCCCRFSGTSLLASKSHFSLPCTLVALVCISAATSSATILWRDLGATLVHETGAGNDIIGGALRRDDTFSDTLYFKFHVDPISDLGTEEYFAGFQLFEGDQERLGVGNSLGAWAYSAFKTSEIGEMNKVFGDMDLRSRRRESSAPGVYLPYEFPRRGIERTIVFKVQYVAGADDLVTVWLNPDLSASASEASQPEELTTHFKADASFSEIHLRHGGGGGGWTFSDMAIATSFNDFVAAGYPQFGGSASNNPAGEGLSFKVWQRAQGLPQESVHALTQTRDGYIWIGNDDGVARFDGARFVTFGLREGIRIGSVRVLFEDNSGALWMGSAGGGLTRWSDGAAQTFTAQNGLPSDTVTALAEDNDGRLWVGTEGGLTCMREGKAATVEGLAEVPGASPNSNAGQAGRLPYFKGKPITSLFKDRQGTMWIGAMGAGIFSYQNGKLEHKTDPTVETLLQDPHCLLVDKAGRIWVGAGDDFVLCHEAGQWRRYRIPRHLTRPYINGFVEEPDGTVWAASVSEGLFEFRAGKLRAVNASSGLSDNFIESLMADREGNLWVGTRAGLNRVRHGNLTILGQNEGLGYGPVHGLAEIAPGIIWAAKPNDGLYLCEGRSFSRVVGEEWSRQYPELNCLLVGRDGACWMGESHGLFRVPKPKEPVSDPEMAALAGLNVLTLSLDAEGDLWAGTREGELWQMRGKSWSRQTNVPGDHPVVAVVPAQVGGIWIGTRGGGLYRWQNGVVAHFDKRNGLLSSVIRALHEDGAGTLWIGTVGGGLSRLREGKLVSFTMREGLPDDTISQILEDNYARLWLGTDRGIAYVAKNDLQEVAAGKATAIYPQVYGRPEGMPSEECTGGFSPAGLRSQSGQLWFSTLKGIVVADPRPRASDVPVPNVVLEEVLVDGVAQAGQGSSVGDGSAAEKTDDSKPASHSPTRPLSRSQSLRLPPGRHRIEFHYTGLSFAAPERMRFRYRLEPLDTDWVDAGLQRSVPYDYLPPGNYEFRVSARNNEGSWNESGTSLTLTVMPHFWQAKWVIGLSLLGLALSAGGAVRIVEKKRHRRHLKNLEQERAIERERARIAQDLHDDLGSSLTRISLLSDLVKGDKKDPEQVEAQADKIQQSSMQAVRGLEQIVWALRPGSDTLQSLVEYIAHTANELFEGDHARCRLDLPAELPARSLPPEARYNIFLIVKEALTNALKHASADEVRVLAKTEPHWLEIIVQDNGHGFDTSTQSLSPVRRHGLGNMRSRAQEIGARLRIESAVGKGTSVRLVMDFADGDGN
;
A
#
# COMPACT_ATOMS: atom_id res chain seq x y z
N MET A 1 -32.82 -22.46 15.15
CA MET A 1 -32.94 -23.26 13.90
C MET A 1 -31.51 -23.70 13.57
N SER A 2 -31.11 -24.96 13.41
CA SER A 2 -31.72 -26.31 13.43
C SER A 2 -30.58 -27.32 13.79
N ARG A 3 -30.66 -28.21 14.81
CA ARG A 3 -31.05 -29.64 14.72
C ARG A 3 -30.59 -30.33 13.42
N HIS A 4 -29.91 -31.49 13.36
CA HIS A 4 -29.69 -32.68 14.24
C HIS A 4 -28.26 -33.27 13.98
N CYS A 5 -27.74 -34.40 14.50
CA CYS A 5 -28.29 -35.61 15.16
C CYS A 5 -27.23 -36.35 16.03
N ALA A 6 -27.60 -37.47 16.67
CA ALA A 6 -26.71 -38.31 17.50
C ALA A 6 -26.94 -39.83 17.29
N GLY A 7 -25.97 -40.67 17.69
CA GLY A 7 -26.24 -41.97 18.35
C GLY A 7 -25.76 -43.29 17.71
N CYS A 8 -25.37 -44.24 18.60
CA CYS A 8 -25.41 -45.73 18.46
C CYS A 8 -24.44 -46.42 17.45
N CYS A 9 -24.07 -47.71 17.56
CA CYS A 9 -23.96 -48.71 18.65
C CYS A 9 -23.28 -49.99 18.08
N CYS A 10 -22.62 -50.83 18.90
CA CYS A 10 -22.84 -52.31 18.93
C CYS A 10 -21.99 -53.09 19.95
N ARG A 11 -22.47 -54.29 20.32
CA ARG A 11 -21.83 -55.30 21.21
C ARG A 11 -21.28 -56.47 20.37
N PHE A 12 -20.37 -57.30 20.92
CA PHE A 12 -20.64 -58.74 21.21
C PHE A 12 -19.52 -59.38 22.06
N SER A 13 -19.73 -60.63 22.48
CA SER A 13 -19.10 -61.34 23.62
C SER A 13 -18.24 -62.56 23.23
N GLY A 14 -17.34 -63.01 24.11
CA GLY A 14 -16.75 -64.37 24.04
C GLY A 14 -15.78 -64.70 25.20
N THR A 15 -15.84 -65.91 25.76
CA THR A 15 -15.14 -66.31 26.99
C THR A 15 -14.26 -67.57 26.84
N SER A 16 -13.07 -67.53 27.47
CA SER A 16 -12.39 -68.60 28.26
C SER A 16 -11.91 -69.93 27.62
N LEU A 17 -10.61 -70.29 27.80
CA LEU A 17 -10.08 -71.38 28.69
C LEU A 17 -8.63 -71.86 28.38
N LEU A 18 -7.84 -72.08 29.45
CA LEU A 18 -6.74 -73.07 29.69
C LEU A 18 -5.51 -73.16 28.71
N ALA A 19 -4.26 -72.89 29.16
CA ALA A 19 -3.30 -73.75 29.91
C ALA A 19 -2.37 -74.60 28.98
N SER A 20 -1.11 -74.98 29.26
CA SER A 20 -0.20 -74.87 30.43
C SER A 20 1.29 -75.09 30.03
N LYS A 21 2.28 -74.64 30.85
CA LYS A 21 3.60 -75.28 31.18
C LYS A 21 4.58 -75.73 30.03
N SER A 22 5.92 -75.76 30.15
CA SER A 22 6.89 -75.33 31.19
C SER A 22 8.36 -75.55 30.76
N HIS A 23 9.28 -74.74 31.31
CA HIS A 23 10.70 -75.02 31.65
C HIS A 23 11.82 -75.27 30.60
N PHE A 24 12.96 -74.57 30.81
CA PHE A 24 14.41 -74.97 30.77
C PHE A 24 14.96 -75.74 29.53
N SER A 25 16.22 -75.56 29.06
CA SER A 25 17.35 -74.68 29.45
C SER A 25 18.46 -74.67 28.36
N LEU A 26 19.42 -73.74 28.50
CA LEU A 26 20.78 -73.65 27.90
C LEU A 26 21.57 -74.99 27.79
N PRO A 27 22.77 -75.04 27.13
CA PRO A 27 23.43 -74.07 26.22
C PRO A 27 24.05 -74.70 24.92
N CYS A 28 24.70 -73.89 24.07
CA CYS A 28 26.11 -74.00 23.62
C CYS A 28 26.40 -73.50 22.18
N THR A 29 27.22 -72.44 22.07
CA THR A 29 28.48 -72.30 21.30
C THR A 29 28.71 -73.14 20.01
N LEU A 30 29.25 -72.64 18.88
CA LEU A 30 29.87 -71.34 18.55
C LEU A 30 30.07 -71.21 17.00
N VAL A 31 30.26 -69.98 16.49
CA VAL A 31 31.12 -69.58 15.33
C VAL A 31 30.75 -69.99 13.87
N ALA A 32 30.42 -68.93 13.08
CA ALA A 32 30.94 -68.56 11.73
C ALA A 32 30.71 -69.48 10.48
N LEU A 33 30.59 -68.98 9.24
CA LEU A 33 30.49 -67.61 8.67
C LEU A 33 29.80 -67.70 7.27
N VAL A 34 29.04 -66.66 6.85
CA VAL A 34 28.93 -66.09 5.47
C VAL A 34 28.68 -67.07 4.27
N CYS A 35 27.63 -66.92 3.43
CA CYS A 35 27.48 -65.82 2.45
C CYS A 35 26.15 -65.86 1.62
N ILE A 36 25.91 -64.74 0.90
CA ILE A 36 25.06 -64.54 -0.30
C ILE A 36 23.55 -64.24 -0.11
N SER A 37 23.09 -63.30 -0.95
CA SER A 37 21.89 -62.46 -0.87
C SER A 37 20.97 -62.58 -2.09
N ALA A 38 19.69 -62.17 -1.92
CA ALA A 38 18.83 -61.43 -2.88
C ALA A 38 17.34 -61.55 -2.41
N ALA A 39 16.67 -60.48 -1.94
CA ALA A 39 16.02 -59.39 -2.70
C ALA A 39 14.52 -59.68 -2.99
N THR A 40 13.55 -58.75 -2.94
CA THR A 40 13.47 -57.33 -2.49
C THR A 40 11.99 -56.92 -2.42
N SER A 41 11.61 -56.03 -1.50
CA SER A 41 10.42 -55.17 -1.60
C SER A 41 10.63 -53.89 -0.80
N SER A 42 10.40 -52.72 -1.39
CA SER A 42 11.07 -51.48 -0.98
C SER A 42 10.20 -50.47 -0.21
N ALA A 43 10.73 -49.96 0.90
CA ALA A 43 10.55 -48.59 1.40
C ALA A 43 11.78 -48.26 2.26
N THR A 44 12.87 -47.77 1.65
CA THR A 44 13.24 -46.35 1.47
C THR A 44 13.89 -45.73 2.72
N ILE A 45 15.10 -45.22 2.53
CA ILE A 45 16.02 -44.71 3.57
C ILE A 45 15.52 -43.39 4.15
N LEU A 46 15.57 -43.25 5.48
CA LEU A 46 15.61 -41.97 6.18
C LEU A 46 16.58 -42.06 7.38
N TRP A 47 17.88 -42.06 7.10
CA TRP A 47 18.89 -41.36 7.90
C TRP A 47 20.14 -41.19 7.03
N ARG A 48 20.25 -40.00 6.42
CA ARG A 48 21.41 -39.57 5.63
C ARG A 48 21.45 -38.05 5.58
N ASP A 49 21.54 -37.42 6.75
CA ASP A 49 22.06 -36.06 6.84
C ASP A 49 23.53 -36.15 7.23
N LEU A 50 24.39 -35.97 6.22
CA LEU A 50 25.76 -35.54 6.42
C LEU A 50 25.73 -34.01 6.44
N GLY A 51 25.55 -33.41 7.62
CA GLY A 51 25.74 -31.96 7.82
C GLY A 51 24.63 -31.18 8.56
N ALA A 52 24.25 -31.56 9.78
CA ALA A 52 23.40 -30.69 10.60
C ALA A 52 24.23 -29.61 11.33
N THR A 53 23.89 -28.32 11.18
CA THR A 53 24.50 -27.23 11.98
C THR A 53 23.55 -26.06 12.21
N LEU A 54 22.36 -26.40 12.66
CA LEU A 54 21.44 -25.55 13.42
C LEU A 54 22.09 -24.90 14.66
N VAL A 55 22.20 -23.56 14.74
CA VAL A 55 22.60 -22.84 15.97
C VAL A 55 21.54 -21.84 16.48
N HIS A 56 20.60 -21.30 15.66
CA HIS A 56 19.23 -20.85 16.04
C HIS A 56 18.39 -20.34 14.83
N GLU A 57 17.04 -20.42 14.89
CA GLU A 57 15.97 -19.89 13.99
C GLU A 57 14.62 -20.00 14.75
N THR A 58 13.42 -19.51 14.34
CA THR A 58 12.91 -18.28 13.67
C THR A 58 11.38 -18.16 13.90
N GLY A 59 10.84 -16.94 14.03
CA GLY A 59 9.38 -16.71 14.16
C GLY A 59 8.53 -17.24 12.98
N ALA A 60 7.23 -17.49 13.11
CA ALA A 60 6.33 -17.06 14.18
C ALA A 60 5.28 -18.12 14.58
N GLY A 61 5.06 -18.22 15.90
CA GLY A 61 3.97 -18.93 16.57
C GLY A 61 3.58 -18.17 17.85
N ASN A 62 2.74 -18.73 18.71
CA ASN A 62 2.31 -18.07 19.97
C ASN A 62 3.35 -18.15 21.12
N ASP A 63 4.64 -18.34 20.82
CA ASP A 63 5.76 -18.13 21.75
C ASP A 63 6.73 -17.09 21.18
N ILE A 64 7.61 -16.53 22.01
CA ILE A 64 8.44 -15.37 21.66
C ILE A 64 9.48 -15.68 20.56
N ILE A 65 9.81 -16.96 20.33
CA ILE A 65 10.95 -17.37 19.49
C ILE A 65 10.49 -18.03 18.19
N GLY A 66 9.62 -19.04 18.25
CA GLY A 66 9.40 -19.97 17.13
C GLY A 66 10.64 -20.83 16.87
N GLY A 67 10.70 -22.05 17.42
CA GLY A 67 11.98 -22.77 17.54
C GLY A 67 12.48 -23.53 16.30
N ALA A 68 13.78 -23.41 16.02
CA ALA A 68 14.67 -24.52 15.65
C ALA A 68 16.12 -24.26 16.10
N LEU A 69 16.96 -25.32 16.19
CA LEU A 69 17.81 -25.63 17.36
C LEU A 69 18.76 -26.87 17.20
N ARG A 70 19.44 -27.13 16.05
CA ARG A 70 20.02 -28.49 15.73
C ARG A 70 21.50 -28.61 15.30
N ARG A 71 22.44 -28.87 16.20
CA ARG A 71 23.89 -29.06 15.90
C ARG A 71 24.28 -30.54 15.61
N ASP A 72 25.32 -30.75 14.80
CA ASP A 72 26.15 -31.98 14.68
C ASP A 72 27.66 -31.61 14.72
N ASP A 73 28.47 -32.60 15.10
CA ASP A 73 29.83 -32.64 15.61
C ASP A 73 30.91 -31.87 14.80
N THR A 74 31.48 -30.82 15.42
CA THR A 74 32.94 -30.62 15.49
C THR A 74 33.34 -29.55 16.53
N PHE A 75 33.83 -29.98 17.70
CA PHE A 75 34.59 -29.18 18.69
C PHE A 75 33.86 -28.09 19.53
N SER A 76 32.86 -28.48 20.33
CA SER A 76 32.79 -28.07 21.76
C SER A 76 31.81 -28.98 22.51
N ASP A 77 32.17 -29.59 23.65
CA ASP A 77 31.21 -30.42 24.41
C ASP A 77 30.32 -29.56 25.32
N THR A 78 30.21 -28.26 25.04
CA THR A 78 29.61 -27.27 25.92
C THR A 78 29.10 -26.07 25.13
N LEU A 79 27.89 -25.62 25.49
CA LEU A 79 27.26 -24.39 25.03
C LEU A 79 26.84 -23.54 26.23
N TYR A 80 26.90 -22.22 26.08
CA TYR A 80 26.41 -21.27 27.06
C TYR A 80 25.32 -20.40 26.44
N PHE A 81 24.31 -20.05 27.24
CA PHE A 81 23.18 -19.21 26.84
C PHE A 81 23.02 -18.09 27.87
N LYS A 82 23.21 -16.84 27.46
CA LYS A 82 23.02 -15.65 28.29
C LYS A 82 21.68 -15.00 27.96
N PHE A 83 20.91 -14.71 29.00
CA PHE A 83 19.64 -13.98 28.93
C PHE A 83 19.69 -12.77 29.86
N HIS A 84 19.29 -11.60 29.37
CA HIS A 84 18.95 -10.45 30.21
C HIS A 84 17.42 -10.35 30.31
N VAL A 85 16.88 -10.29 31.53
CA VAL A 85 15.44 -10.29 31.80
C VAL A 85 15.04 -8.99 32.50
N ASP A 86 14.12 -8.23 31.88
CA ASP A 86 13.64 -6.92 32.33
C ASP A 86 12.15 -6.96 32.74
N PRO A 87 11.79 -6.62 33.99
CA PRO A 87 10.41 -6.68 34.49
C PRO A 87 9.57 -5.46 34.08
N ILE A 88 8.99 -5.49 32.88
CA ILE A 88 8.07 -4.45 32.38
C ILE A 88 6.62 -4.72 32.83
N SER A 89 6.30 -4.42 34.10
CA SER A 89 4.90 -4.28 34.53
C SER A 89 4.69 -3.03 35.38
N ASP A 90 3.59 -2.32 35.11
CA ASP A 90 3.24 -1.04 35.72
C ASP A 90 2.32 -1.20 36.97
N LEU A 91 2.01 -2.44 37.37
CA LEU A 91 1.16 -2.76 38.54
C LEU A 91 1.78 -3.86 39.42
N GLY A 92 2.17 -3.51 40.64
CA GLY A 92 2.86 -4.40 41.58
C GLY A 92 1.98 -5.41 42.32
N THR A 93 1.02 -6.06 41.63
CA THR A 93 0.02 -6.96 42.24
C THR A 93 -0.27 -8.25 41.47
N GLU A 94 0.43 -8.52 40.37
CA GLU A 94 0.19 -9.70 39.54
C GLU A 94 1.39 -10.67 39.56
N GLU A 95 1.08 -11.97 39.61
CA GLU A 95 2.07 -13.03 39.64
C GLU A 95 2.45 -13.44 38.21
N TYR A 96 3.76 -13.43 37.90
CA TYR A 96 4.29 -13.68 36.56
C TYR A 96 5.33 -14.80 36.56
N PHE A 97 5.36 -15.57 35.47
CA PHE A 97 6.39 -16.57 35.21
C PHE A 97 7.07 -16.39 33.85
N ALA A 98 8.32 -16.83 33.78
CA ALA A 98 9.19 -16.84 32.62
C ALA A 98 10.07 -18.11 32.67
N GLY A 99 10.24 -18.79 31.54
CA GLY A 99 10.95 -20.07 31.49
C GLY A 99 11.57 -20.37 30.14
N PHE A 100 12.69 -21.08 30.19
CA PHE A 100 13.47 -21.61 29.09
C PHE A 100 13.17 -23.10 28.92
N GLN A 101 12.87 -23.54 27.70
CA GLN A 101 12.54 -24.93 27.41
C GLN A 101 13.35 -25.42 26.21
N LEU A 102 13.82 -26.66 26.29
CA LEU A 102 14.51 -27.40 25.24
C LEU A 102 13.58 -28.50 24.73
N PHE A 103 13.43 -28.61 23.42
CA PHE A 103 12.51 -29.55 22.76
C PHE A 103 13.24 -30.38 21.70
N GLU A 104 12.91 -31.66 21.57
CA GLU A 104 13.34 -32.51 20.45
C GLU A 104 12.11 -32.95 19.64
N GLY A 105 11.94 -32.34 18.46
CA GLY A 105 10.65 -32.28 17.78
C GLY A 105 9.55 -31.76 18.73
N ASP A 106 8.35 -32.34 18.64
CA ASP A 106 7.22 -31.99 19.51
C ASP A 106 7.38 -32.40 21.00
N GLN A 107 8.50 -33.04 21.37
CA GLN A 107 8.72 -33.55 22.73
C GLN A 107 9.63 -32.61 23.54
N GLU A 108 9.08 -32.00 24.59
CA GLU A 108 9.87 -31.26 25.57
C GLU A 108 10.88 -32.18 26.27
N ARG A 109 12.13 -31.75 26.40
CA ARG A 109 13.26 -32.51 26.94
C ARG A 109 13.73 -31.96 28.28
N LEU A 110 13.86 -30.63 28.38
CA LEU A 110 14.15 -29.91 29.61
C LEU A 110 13.30 -28.63 29.66
N GLY A 111 12.80 -28.27 30.84
CA GLY A 111 12.28 -26.93 31.10
C GLY A 111 12.85 -26.36 32.39
N VAL A 112 13.24 -25.08 32.39
CA VAL A 112 13.80 -24.34 33.53
C VAL A 112 13.17 -22.94 33.56
N GLY A 113 12.44 -22.61 34.61
CA GLY A 113 11.82 -21.28 34.77
C GLY A 113 11.49 -20.95 36.22
N ASN A 114 11.03 -19.72 36.48
CA ASN A 114 10.28 -19.49 37.72
C ASN A 114 8.83 -19.97 37.53
N SER A 115 8.14 -20.27 38.62
CA SER A 115 6.74 -20.76 38.62
C SER A 115 5.84 -19.80 39.40
N LEU A 116 4.52 -19.86 39.15
CA LEU A 116 3.51 -19.08 39.87
C LEU A 116 3.54 -19.46 41.37
N GLY A 117 4.07 -18.55 42.19
CA GLY A 117 4.29 -18.74 43.63
C GLY A 117 5.67 -19.26 44.05
N ALA A 118 6.58 -19.55 43.12
CA ALA A 118 7.92 -20.06 43.43
C ALA A 118 8.97 -18.93 43.53
N TRP A 119 9.78 -18.96 44.60
CA TRP A 119 10.85 -17.98 44.88
C TRP A 119 12.25 -18.53 44.51
N ALA A 120 12.27 -19.58 43.70
CA ALA A 120 13.45 -20.18 43.08
C ALA A 120 13.11 -20.58 41.63
N TYR A 121 14.14 -20.86 40.83
CA TYR A 121 13.95 -21.53 39.54
C TYR A 121 13.64 -23.01 39.79
N SER A 122 12.82 -23.61 38.93
CA SER A 122 12.49 -25.03 38.97
C SER A 122 12.78 -25.67 37.62
N ALA A 123 13.37 -26.86 37.67
CA ALA A 123 13.65 -27.70 36.51
C ALA A 123 12.77 -28.96 36.55
N PHE A 124 12.29 -29.41 35.39
CA PHE A 124 11.53 -30.65 35.24
C PHE A 124 12.13 -31.55 34.15
N LYS A 125 11.85 -32.86 34.23
CA LYS A 125 12.54 -33.96 33.49
C LYS A 125 14.03 -34.17 33.83
N THR A 126 14.45 -33.87 35.05
CA THR A 126 15.78 -34.25 35.57
C THR A 126 15.88 -35.77 35.84
N SER A 127 17.02 -36.40 35.54
CA SER A 127 17.21 -37.86 35.72
C SER A 127 17.36 -38.31 37.19
N GLU A 128 17.61 -37.38 38.12
CA GLU A 128 17.81 -37.69 39.55
C GLU A 128 16.51 -37.97 40.34
N ILE A 129 15.33 -37.87 39.71
CA ILE A 129 14.03 -38.14 40.36
C ILE A 129 13.38 -39.39 39.74
N GLY A 130 12.95 -40.34 40.58
CA GLY A 130 12.36 -41.63 40.18
C GLY A 130 10.95 -41.56 39.55
N GLU A 131 10.12 -42.59 39.75
CA GLU A 131 8.84 -42.82 39.03
C GLU A 131 7.78 -41.69 39.08
N MET A 132 8.02 -40.57 39.76
CA MET A 132 7.20 -39.36 39.69
C MET A 132 7.30 -38.59 38.36
N ASN A 133 8.05 -39.09 37.37
CA ASN A 133 8.22 -38.56 36.01
C ASN A 133 6.93 -38.48 35.15
N LYS A 134 5.75 -38.51 35.78
CA LYS A 134 4.40 -38.41 35.19
C LYS A 134 3.53 -37.31 35.83
N VAL A 135 4.02 -36.59 36.84
CA VAL A 135 3.31 -35.48 37.50
C VAL A 135 4.26 -34.29 37.58
N PHE A 136 3.80 -33.10 37.18
CA PHE A 136 4.57 -31.86 37.33
C PHE A 136 4.92 -31.64 38.80
N GLY A 137 6.21 -31.63 39.12
CA GLY A 137 6.75 -31.41 40.45
C GLY A 137 7.98 -30.51 40.35
N ASP A 138 7.98 -29.45 41.15
CA ASP A 138 8.92 -28.34 41.04
C ASP A 138 10.16 -28.59 41.93
N MET A 139 11.37 -28.49 41.37
CA MET A 139 12.62 -28.60 42.14
C MET A 139 13.02 -27.23 42.74
N ASP A 140 13.40 -27.18 44.02
CA ASP A 140 14.09 -26.01 44.60
C ASP A 140 15.57 -26.04 44.22
N LEU A 141 15.98 -25.15 43.31
CA LEU A 141 17.36 -25.07 42.84
C LEU A 141 18.35 -24.43 43.86
N ARG A 142 17.97 -24.22 45.13
CA ARG A 142 18.83 -23.57 46.15
C ARG A 142 18.84 -24.18 47.57
N SER A 143 18.48 -25.44 47.73
CA SER A 143 18.48 -26.14 49.03
C SER A 143 19.63 -27.15 49.20
N ARG A 144 20.33 -27.12 50.34
CA ARG A 144 21.28 -28.20 50.78
C ARG A 144 20.58 -29.54 51.11
N ARG A 145 19.28 -29.67 50.86
CA ARG A 145 18.51 -30.93 50.91
C ARG A 145 17.76 -31.15 49.59
N ARG A 146 18.08 -32.26 48.91
CA ARG A 146 17.38 -32.76 47.71
C ARG A 146 16.09 -33.50 48.11
N GLU A 147 15.10 -32.80 48.62
CA GLU A 147 13.78 -33.37 48.91
C GLU A 147 12.70 -32.69 48.07
N SER A 148 11.73 -33.48 47.59
CA SER A 148 10.52 -32.95 46.93
C SER A 148 9.75 -32.12 47.94
N SER A 149 9.63 -30.82 47.69
CA SER A 149 8.54 -30.02 48.25
C SER A 149 7.21 -30.68 47.87
N ALA A 150 6.30 -30.76 48.84
CA ALA A 150 4.89 -30.94 48.51
C ALA A 150 4.39 -29.66 47.82
N PRO A 151 3.46 -29.73 46.86
CA PRO A 151 2.94 -28.53 46.19
C PRO A 151 2.34 -27.57 47.22
N GLY A 152 2.92 -26.36 47.34
CA GLY A 152 2.36 -25.25 48.11
C GLY A 152 3.22 -24.63 49.22
N VAL A 153 4.47 -25.05 49.47
CA VAL A 153 5.36 -24.35 50.42
C VAL A 153 6.81 -24.26 49.91
N TYR A 154 7.22 -23.05 49.50
CA TYR A 154 8.62 -22.63 49.33
C TYR A 154 8.91 -21.48 50.29
N LEU A 155 10.15 -21.39 50.78
CA LEU A 155 10.57 -20.32 51.70
C LEU A 155 11.24 -19.15 50.94
N PRO A 156 11.05 -17.91 51.40
CA PRO A 156 11.42 -16.71 50.64
C PRO A 156 12.92 -16.40 50.63
N TYR A 157 13.46 -16.04 49.45
CA TYR A 157 14.76 -15.35 49.33
C TYR A 157 14.58 -13.84 49.08
N GLU A 158 13.83 -13.43 48.05
CA GLU A 158 13.24 -12.09 47.93
C GLU A 158 12.13 -12.02 46.85
N PHE A 159 11.15 -11.12 46.98
CA PHE A 159 10.14 -10.86 45.95
C PHE A 159 10.77 -10.15 44.72
N PRO A 160 10.33 -10.46 43.48
CA PRO A 160 10.65 -9.64 42.31
C PRO A 160 10.11 -8.21 42.50
N ARG A 161 10.94 -7.21 42.22
CA ARG A 161 10.54 -5.79 42.26
C ARG A 161 10.87 -5.12 40.93
N ARG A 162 10.07 -4.13 40.54
CA ARG A 162 10.33 -3.24 39.41
C ARG A 162 11.73 -2.63 39.54
N GLY A 163 12.53 -2.70 38.49
CA GLY A 163 13.91 -2.18 38.47
C GLY A 163 15.00 -3.14 38.97
N ILE A 164 14.70 -4.43 39.21
CA ILE A 164 15.73 -5.45 39.44
C ILE A 164 15.93 -6.26 38.16
N GLU A 165 16.82 -5.79 37.29
CA GLU A 165 17.31 -6.55 36.14
C GLU A 165 18.03 -7.82 36.61
N ARG A 166 17.94 -8.91 35.83
CA ARG A 166 18.71 -10.14 36.08
C ARG A 166 19.40 -10.64 34.82
N THR A 167 20.65 -11.05 34.99
CA THR A 167 21.41 -11.80 33.98
C THR A 167 21.36 -13.26 34.37
N ILE A 168 20.96 -14.13 33.46
CA ILE A 168 20.97 -15.58 33.66
C ILE A 168 21.90 -16.16 32.62
N VAL A 169 22.88 -16.98 33.05
CA VAL A 169 23.70 -17.77 32.12
C VAL A 169 23.46 -19.24 32.38
N PHE A 170 23.03 -19.96 31.35
CA PHE A 170 22.98 -21.42 31.36
C PHE A 170 24.24 -21.95 30.68
N LYS A 171 24.77 -23.06 31.18
CA LYS A 171 25.74 -23.91 30.48
C LYS A 171 25.12 -25.29 30.32
N VAL A 172 25.07 -25.79 29.10
CA VAL A 172 24.70 -27.17 28.79
C VAL A 172 25.96 -27.87 28.33
N GLN A 173 26.42 -28.84 29.13
CA GLN A 173 27.60 -29.65 28.83
C GLN A 173 27.16 -31.06 28.47
N TYR A 174 27.40 -31.45 27.22
CA TYR A 174 27.00 -32.75 26.68
C TYR A 174 27.87 -33.87 27.25
N VAL A 175 27.26 -35.03 27.58
CA VAL A 175 27.98 -36.20 28.07
C VAL A 175 27.60 -37.45 27.26
N ALA A 176 28.42 -37.80 26.27
CA ALA A 176 28.17 -38.92 25.38
C ALA A 176 27.84 -40.23 26.12
N GLY A 177 26.59 -40.69 25.99
CA GLY A 177 26.08 -41.92 26.61
C GLY A 177 25.63 -41.80 28.07
N ALA A 178 25.46 -40.57 28.60
CA ALA A 178 24.88 -40.29 29.91
C ALA A 178 23.96 -39.05 29.84
N ASP A 179 23.37 -38.65 30.97
CA ASP A 179 22.64 -37.38 31.06
C ASP A 179 23.62 -36.19 31.01
N ASP A 180 23.20 -35.12 30.35
CA ASP A 180 23.94 -33.88 30.20
C ASP A 180 23.98 -33.08 31.51
N LEU A 181 25.08 -32.38 31.71
CA LEU A 181 25.28 -31.53 32.89
C LEU A 181 24.81 -30.11 32.57
N VAL A 182 23.68 -29.71 33.15
CA VAL A 182 23.16 -28.35 33.06
C VAL A 182 23.62 -27.57 34.28
N THR A 183 24.20 -26.40 34.03
CA THR A 183 24.62 -25.42 35.05
C THR A 183 23.87 -24.12 34.82
N VAL A 184 23.39 -23.48 35.88
CA VAL A 184 22.67 -22.21 35.82
C VAL A 184 23.35 -21.23 36.78
N TRP A 185 23.75 -20.07 36.27
CA TRP A 185 24.26 -18.95 37.05
C TRP A 185 23.26 -17.79 37.06
N LEU A 186 23.06 -17.23 38.25
CA LEU A 186 22.19 -16.07 38.47
C LEU A 186 23.04 -14.84 38.79
N ASN A 187 22.91 -13.79 37.99
CA ASN A 187 23.76 -12.59 38.01
C ASN A 187 25.27 -12.94 38.08
N PRO A 188 25.79 -13.74 37.13
CA PRO A 188 27.21 -14.06 37.10
C PRO A 188 28.08 -12.81 36.94
N ASP A 189 29.28 -12.85 37.51
CA ASP A 189 30.31 -11.84 37.23
C ASP A 189 30.80 -12.03 35.80
N LEU A 190 30.62 -10.99 34.97
CA LEU A 190 31.04 -10.92 33.57
C LEU A 190 32.17 -9.89 33.37
N SER A 191 32.93 -9.57 34.42
CA SER A 191 34.13 -8.73 34.34
C SER A 191 35.24 -9.40 33.54
N ALA A 192 36.19 -8.61 33.02
CA ALA A 192 37.33 -9.08 32.21
C ALA A 192 38.26 -10.09 32.93
N SER A 193 38.13 -10.23 34.25
CA SER A 193 38.86 -11.18 35.10
C SER A 193 38.03 -12.38 35.56
N ALA A 194 36.73 -12.41 35.25
CA ALA A 194 35.84 -13.48 35.66
C ALA A 194 36.09 -14.77 34.86
N SER A 195 35.82 -15.89 35.50
CA SER A 195 35.86 -17.24 34.93
C SER A 195 34.71 -18.06 35.52
N GLU A 196 34.45 -19.27 35.00
CA GLU A 196 33.50 -20.20 35.60
C GLU A 196 33.85 -20.54 37.06
N ALA A 197 35.15 -20.67 37.35
CA ALA A 197 35.65 -20.99 38.69
C ALA A 197 35.58 -19.81 39.68
N SER A 198 35.32 -18.58 39.21
CA SER A 198 35.11 -17.40 40.05
C SER A 198 33.64 -17.03 40.22
N GLN A 199 32.71 -17.81 39.67
CA GLN A 199 31.28 -17.56 39.87
C GLN A 199 30.85 -17.95 41.30
N PRO A 200 29.98 -17.18 41.97
CA PRO A 200 29.56 -17.51 43.33
C PRO A 200 28.80 -18.84 43.37
N GLU A 201 29.29 -19.83 44.14
CA GLU A 201 28.60 -21.12 44.34
C GLU A 201 27.16 -20.92 44.81
N GLU A 202 26.90 -19.92 45.64
CA GLU A 202 25.55 -19.61 46.12
C GLU A 202 24.58 -19.26 45.00
N LEU A 203 25.06 -18.68 43.90
CA LEU A 203 24.27 -18.27 42.72
C LEU A 203 24.39 -19.27 41.55
N THR A 204 25.02 -20.42 41.79
CA THR A 204 25.25 -21.47 40.80
C THR A 204 24.46 -22.72 41.17
N THR A 205 23.71 -23.29 40.22
CA THR A 205 23.05 -24.59 40.40
C THR A 205 23.43 -25.56 39.30
N HIS A 206 23.70 -26.83 39.65
CA HIS A 206 24.01 -27.91 38.72
C HIS A 206 23.00 -29.05 38.85
N PHE A 207 22.53 -29.59 37.73
CA PHE A 207 21.69 -30.79 37.69
C PHE A 207 21.91 -31.59 36.39
N LYS A 208 21.42 -32.84 36.39
CA LYS A 208 21.46 -33.74 35.23
C LYS A 208 20.13 -33.78 34.51
N ALA A 209 20.18 -33.68 33.18
CA ALA A 209 19.01 -33.78 32.32
C ALA A 209 19.39 -34.43 30.98
N ASP A 210 18.44 -35.09 30.33
CA ASP A 210 18.55 -35.45 28.92
C ASP A 210 18.36 -34.18 28.09
N ALA A 211 19.46 -33.51 27.75
CA ALA A 211 19.47 -32.31 26.91
C ALA A 211 19.83 -32.67 25.45
N SER A 212 19.38 -33.83 24.97
CA SER A 212 19.10 -33.98 23.56
C SER A 212 18.00 -32.98 23.18
N PHE A 213 18.31 -32.02 22.32
CA PHE A 213 17.34 -31.04 21.83
C PHE A 213 17.59 -30.65 20.38
N SER A 214 16.52 -30.11 19.80
CA SER A 214 16.41 -29.77 18.40
C SER A 214 15.75 -28.40 18.18
N GLU A 215 15.19 -27.81 19.24
CA GLU A 215 14.49 -26.53 19.31
C GLU A 215 14.64 -25.95 20.73
N ILE A 216 14.49 -24.62 20.87
CA ILE A 216 14.44 -23.91 22.15
C ILE A 216 13.20 -23.00 22.14
N HIS A 217 12.36 -23.07 23.17
CA HIS A 217 11.19 -22.21 23.34
C HIS A 217 11.36 -21.36 24.62
N LEU A 218 11.00 -20.08 24.59
CA LEU A 218 10.86 -19.25 25.79
C LEU A 218 9.37 -19.06 26.10
N ARG A 219 8.95 -19.48 27.30
CA ARG A 219 7.60 -19.25 27.81
C ARG A 219 7.55 -18.07 28.75
N HIS A 220 6.42 -17.38 28.73
CA HIS A 220 6.04 -16.36 29.69
C HIS A 220 4.52 -16.44 29.92
N GLY A 221 4.05 -16.04 31.10
CA GLY A 221 2.62 -16.00 31.40
C GLY A 221 2.27 -15.17 32.63
N GLY A 222 1.06 -14.60 32.60
CA GLY A 222 0.58 -13.50 33.46
C GLY A 222 0.04 -12.37 32.58
N GLY A 223 -0.98 -11.64 33.01
CA GLY A 223 -1.84 -10.84 32.12
C GLY A 223 -1.79 -9.32 32.31
N GLY A 224 -0.72 -8.64 31.86
CA GLY A 224 -0.58 -7.19 32.11
C GLY A 224 0.85 -6.62 32.06
N GLY A 225 1.52 -6.70 30.91
CA GLY A 225 2.80 -6.01 30.64
C GLY A 225 3.94 -6.94 30.22
N GLY A 226 4.13 -8.04 30.95
CA GLY A 226 5.11 -9.08 30.62
C GLY A 226 6.56 -8.75 30.97
N TRP A 227 7.40 -9.78 31.12
CA TRP A 227 8.85 -9.59 31.06
C TRP A 227 9.27 -9.56 29.59
N THR A 228 10.12 -8.61 29.21
CA THR A 228 10.86 -8.69 27.95
C THR A 228 12.24 -9.24 28.21
N PHE A 229 12.60 -10.31 27.50
CA PHE A 229 13.98 -10.70 27.33
C PHE A 229 14.66 -9.61 26.50
N SER A 230 15.55 -8.85 27.13
CA SER A 230 16.06 -7.60 26.56
C SER A 230 17.30 -7.81 25.69
N ASP A 231 18.00 -8.93 25.87
CA ASP A 231 19.10 -9.45 25.05
C ASP A 231 19.22 -10.99 25.26
N MET A 232 19.59 -11.73 24.21
CA MET A 232 19.95 -13.16 24.24
C MET A 232 21.26 -13.40 23.47
N ALA A 233 22.17 -14.19 24.02
CA ALA A 233 23.42 -14.56 23.34
C ALA A 233 23.79 -16.03 23.58
N ILE A 234 24.34 -16.69 22.56
CA ILE A 234 24.82 -18.08 22.60
C ILE A 234 26.34 -18.07 22.43
N ALA A 235 27.06 -18.87 23.23
CA ALA A 235 28.51 -18.91 23.29
C ALA A 235 29.05 -20.34 23.45
N THR A 236 30.34 -20.52 23.21
CA THR A 236 31.06 -21.81 23.42
C THR A 236 31.95 -21.79 24.65
N SER A 237 32.29 -20.61 25.17
CA SER A 237 32.96 -20.41 26.46
C SER A 237 32.28 -19.29 27.25
N PHE A 238 32.39 -19.33 28.58
CA PHE A 238 31.91 -18.24 29.44
C PHE A 238 32.57 -16.88 29.12
N ASN A 239 33.83 -16.90 28.68
CA ASN A 239 34.59 -15.71 28.32
C ASN A 239 34.06 -15.03 27.05
N ASP A 240 33.29 -15.72 26.21
CA ASP A 240 32.72 -15.12 24.98
C ASP A 240 31.67 -14.04 25.31
N PHE A 241 31.09 -14.08 26.53
CA PHE A 241 30.19 -13.04 27.05
C PHE A 241 30.92 -11.84 27.69
N VAL A 242 32.25 -11.88 27.72
CA VAL A 242 33.12 -10.89 28.36
C VAL A 242 33.92 -10.19 27.27
N ALA A 243 33.86 -8.86 27.21
CA ALA A 243 34.61 -8.11 26.21
C ALA A 243 36.13 -8.32 26.43
N ALA A 244 36.76 -9.06 25.51
CA ALA A 244 38.19 -9.38 25.60
C ALA A 244 39.02 -8.10 25.62
N GLY A 245 39.85 -7.94 26.66
CA GLY A 245 40.64 -6.73 26.87
C GLY A 245 41.57 -6.46 25.69
N TYR A 246 41.35 -5.35 24.99
CA TYR A 246 42.29 -4.85 23.99
C TYR A 246 43.68 -4.68 24.62
N PRO A 247 44.76 -5.13 23.96
CA PRO A 247 46.11 -4.85 24.44
C PRO A 247 46.32 -3.33 24.44
N GLN A 248 46.75 -2.79 25.59
CA GLN A 248 47.13 -1.39 25.73
C GLN A 248 48.34 -1.09 24.83
N PHE A 249 48.09 -0.60 23.62
CA PHE A 249 49.13 0.09 22.86
C PHE A 249 49.37 1.45 23.50
N GLY A 250 50.42 1.51 24.32
CA GLY A 250 50.88 2.73 24.98
C GLY A 250 51.20 3.82 23.97
N GLY A 251 50.30 4.79 23.86
CA GLY A 251 50.44 6.04 23.13
C GLY A 251 49.65 7.10 23.87
N SER A 252 50.18 8.31 24.00
CA SER A 252 49.56 9.36 24.80
C SER A 252 48.14 9.67 24.34
N ALA A 253 47.27 9.99 25.31
CA ALA A 253 45.93 10.50 25.07
C ALA A 253 46.03 11.73 24.16
N SER A 254 45.75 11.52 22.88
CA SER A 254 45.77 12.52 21.83
C SER A 254 44.35 12.70 21.33
N ASN A 255 43.94 13.97 21.26
CA ASN A 255 42.58 14.39 20.92
C ASN A 255 41.98 13.56 19.80
N ASN A 256 40.95 12.76 20.12
CA ASN A 256 40.28 11.86 19.19
C ASN A 256 39.14 12.63 18.48
N PRO A 257 39.28 13.03 17.21
CA PRO A 257 38.19 13.69 16.48
C PRO A 257 37.22 12.61 15.99
N ALA A 258 35.93 12.79 16.27
CA ALA A 258 34.82 12.03 15.67
C ALA A 258 34.93 10.49 15.72
N GLY A 259 34.71 9.90 16.90
CA GLY A 259 34.34 8.48 17.02
C GLY A 259 32.86 8.25 16.68
N GLU A 260 32.52 8.22 15.39
CA GLU A 260 31.14 8.10 14.93
C GLU A 260 30.57 6.69 15.19
N GLY A 261 29.39 6.64 15.83
CA GLY A 261 28.62 5.40 15.96
C GLY A 261 28.16 4.92 14.58
N LEU A 262 27.94 3.62 14.41
CA LEU A 262 27.29 3.08 13.22
C LEU A 262 25.80 2.92 13.48
N SER A 263 25.00 3.10 12.42
CA SER A 263 23.56 2.89 12.40
C SER A 263 23.22 1.80 11.39
N PHE A 264 22.24 0.97 11.73
CA PHE A 264 21.93 -0.28 11.04
C PHE A 264 20.44 -0.35 10.71
N LYS A 265 20.12 -0.46 9.42
CA LYS A 265 18.77 -0.77 8.96
C LYS A 265 18.76 -2.16 8.34
N VAL A 266 17.87 -3.01 8.82
CA VAL A 266 17.73 -4.41 8.37
C VAL A 266 16.41 -4.60 7.63
N TRP A 267 16.44 -5.38 6.56
CA TRP A 267 15.27 -5.91 5.87
C TRP A 267 15.37 -7.44 5.80
N GLN A 268 14.36 -8.11 6.35
CA GLN A 268 14.13 -9.56 6.28
C GLN A 268 12.76 -9.81 5.62
N ARG A 269 12.27 -11.05 5.60
CA ARG A 269 10.99 -11.39 4.97
C ARG A 269 9.81 -10.61 5.57
N ALA A 270 9.84 -10.36 6.88
CA ALA A 270 8.84 -9.56 7.58
C ALA A 270 8.79 -8.08 7.12
N GLN A 271 9.89 -7.54 6.58
CA GLN A 271 9.98 -6.17 6.02
C GLN A 271 9.89 -6.16 4.48
N GLY A 272 9.42 -7.26 3.88
CA GLY A 272 9.14 -7.36 2.44
C GLY A 272 10.31 -7.83 1.58
N LEU A 273 11.47 -8.20 2.16
CA LEU A 273 12.54 -8.83 1.40
C LEU A 273 12.06 -10.22 0.90
N PRO A 274 12.13 -10.56 -0.39
CA PRO A 274 11.49 -11.79 -0.89
C PRO A 274 12.09 -13.10 -0.33
N GLN A 275 13.41 -13.14 -0.22
CA GLN A 275 14.20 -14.26 0.31
C GLN A 275 15.42 -13.67 1.04
N GLU A 276 15.80 -14.25 2.17
CA GLU A 276 16.68 -13.60 3.16
C GLU A 276 18.18 -13.77 2.88
N SER A 277 18.57 -14.73 2.04
CA SER A 277 19.94 -14.99 1.65
C SER A 277 20.37 -14.12 0.47
N VAL A 278 21.08 -13.04 0.78
CA VAL A 278 21.47 -11.99 -0.17
C VAL A 278 22.88 -12.26 -0.70
N HIS A 279 22.94 -13.08 -1.76
CA HIS A 279 24.18 -13.57 -2.36
C HIS A 279 24.90 -12.55 -3.25
N ALA A 280 24.19 -11.56 -3.79
CA ALA A 280 24.78 -10.55 -4.66
C ALA A 280 24.06 -9.20 -4.56
N LEU A 281 24.81 -8.10 -4.77
CA LEU A 281 24.30 -6.72 -4.76
C LEU A 281 24.91 -5.92 -5.91
N THR A 282 24.11 -5.10 -6.59
CA THR A 282 24.61 -4.08 -7.54
C THR A 282 23.64 -2.90 -7.64
N GLN A 283 24.12 -1.69 -7.94
CA GLN A 283 23.27 -0.50 -8.12
C GLN A 283 23.31 -0.03 -9.58
N THR A 284 22.19 -0.14 -10.29
CA THR A 284 22.11 0.19 -11.72
C THR A 284 22.11 1.70 -11.98
N ARG A 285 22.46 2.14 -13.20
CA ARG A 285 22.59 3.58 -13.57
C ARG A 285 21.32 4.38 -13.31
N ASP A 286 20.16 3.79 -13.54
CA ASP A 286 18.84 4.37 -13.22
C ASP A 286 18.62 4.63 -11.72
N GLY A 287 19.36 3.93 -10.84
CA GLY A 287 19.52 4.18 -9.42
C GLY A 287 19.02 3.06 -8.50
N TYR A 288 18.28 2.07 -9.02
CA TYR A 288 17.78 0.97 -8.21
C TYR A 288 18.91 0.06 -7.70
N ILE A 289 18.68 -0.56 -6.54
CA ILE A 289 19.53 -1.64 -6.03
C ILE A 289 18.94 -2.96 -6.51
N TRP A 290 19.78 -3.84 -7.05
CA TRP A 290 19.43 -5.19 -7.43
C TRP A 290 20.10 -6.19 -6.49
N ILE A 291 19.33 -7.18 -6.09
CA ILE A 291 19.63 -8.18 -5.06
C ILE A 291 19.54 -9.56 -5.71
N GLY A 292 20.61 -10.34 -5.64
CA GLY A 292 20.63 -11.75 -6.05
C GLY A 292 20.33 -12.65 -4.85
N ASN A 293 19.46 -13.62 -5.04
CA ASN A 293 19.07 -14.61 -4.02
C ASN A 293 18.95 -16.01 -4.63
N ASP A 294 18.47 -16.98 -3.86
CA ASP A 294 18.36 -18.37 -4.32
C ASP A 294 17.28 -18.62 -5.39
N ASP A 295 16.25 -17.76 -5.46
CA ASP A 295 15.09 -17.90 -6.35
C ASP A 295 15.14 -16.99 -7.60
N GLY A 296 16.13 -16.09 -7.70
CA GLY A 296 16.30 -15.15 -8.80
C GLY A 296 16.88 -13.82 -8.34
N VAL A 297 16.24 -12.71 -8.76
CA VAL A 297 16.65 -11.35 -8.38
C VAL A 297 15.49 -10.50 -7.89
N ALA A 298 15.79 -9.53 -7.03
CA ALA A 298 14.84 -8.49 -6.60
C ALA A 298 15.42 -7.10 -6.88
N ARG A 299 14.59 -6.21 -7.44
CA ARG A 299 14.89 -4.77 -7.59
C ARG A 299 14.29 -4.00 -6.42
N PHE A 300 15.04 -3.07 -5.85
CA PHE A 300 14.68 -2.31 -4.67
C PHE A 300 14.79 -0.80 -4.92
N ASP A 301 13.71 -0.07 -4.59
CA ASP A 301 13.59 1.40 -4.77
C ASP A 301 13.83 2.20 -3.47
N GLY A 302 14.28 1.52 -2.41
CA GLY A 302 14.41 2.07 -1.06
C GLY A 302 13.21 1.76 -0.14
N ALA A 303 12.03 1.48 -0.69
CA ALA A 303 10.80 1.22 0.07
C ALA A 303 10.10 -0.10 -0.28
N ARG A 304 10.23 -0.59 -1.52
CA ARG A 304 9.56 -1.79 -2.05
C ARG A 304 10.54 -2.66 -2.83
N PHE A 305 10.36 -3.97 -2.71
CA PHE A 305 11.04 -4.98 -3.51
C PHE A 305 10.13 -5.48 -4.63
N VAL A 306 10.68 -5.63 -5.84
CA VAL A 306 10.00 -6.22 -7.01
C VAL A 306 10.84 -7.42 -7.47
N THR A 307 10.26 -8.61 -7.50
CA THR A 307 10.96 -9.84 -7.90
C THR A 307 10.94 -10.09 -9.39
N PHE A 308 11.99 -10.73 -9.90
CA PHE A 308 12.14 -11.22 -11.26
C PHE A 308 12.75 -12.63 -11.19
N GLY A 309 12.15 -13.59 -11.91
CA GLY A 309 12.56 -15.00 -11.89
C GLY A 309 12.00 -15.76 -13.09
N LEU A 310 11.48 -16.98 -12.85
CA LEU A 310 11.04 -17.88 -13.91
C LEU A 310 9.95 -17.28 -14.82
N ARG A 311 9.06 -16.44 -14.29
CA ARG A 311 7.95 -15.82 -15.07
C ARG A 311 8.48 -14.85 -16.14
N GLU A 312 9.59 -14.20 -15.82
CA GLU A 312 10.30 -13.25 -16.67
C GLU A 312 11.29 -13.96 -17.62
N GLY A 313 11.42 -15.29 -17.53
CA GLY A 313 12.33 -16.10 -18.33
C GLY A 313 13.75 -16.23 -17.75
N ILE A 314 13.99 -15.74 -16.54
CA ILE A 314 15.24 -15.95 -15.82
C ILE A 314 15.26 -17.39 -15.29
N ARG A 315 16.28 -18.18 -15.63
CA ARG A 315 16.41 -19.56 -15.15
C ARG A 315 16.62 -19.59 -13.63
N ILE A 316 15.98 -20.56 -12.98
CA ILE A 316 16.15 -20.83 -11.55
C ILE A 316 17.59 -21.27 -11.27
N GLY A 317 18.22 -20.62 -10.30
CA GLY A 317 19.56 -20.91 -9.82
C GLY A 317 20.06 -19.77 -8.93
N SER A 318 20.76 -20.12 -7.85
CA SER A 318 21.26 -19.16 -6.85
C SER A 318 22.13 -18.08 -7.50
N VAL A 319 21.69 -16.83 -7.48
CA VAL A 319 22.35 -15.72 -8.20
C VAL A 319 23.50 -15.17 -7.36
N ARG A 320 24.72 -15.54 -7.73
CA ARG A 320 25.97 -15.29 -6.98
C ARG A 320 26.72 -14.03 -7.39
N VAL A 321 26.42 -13.45 -8.56
CA VAL A 321 27.04 -12.19 -8.99
C VAL A 321 26.09 -11.39 -9.88
N LEU A 322 26.04 -10.08 -9.65
CA LEU A 322 25.27 -9.11 -10.43
C LEU A 322 26.18 -8.02 -10.98
N PHE A 323 25.98 -7.65 -12.25
CA PHE A 323 26.80 -6.64 -12.93
C PHE A 323 26.01 -5.90 -14.01
N GLU A 324 26.06 -4.56 -14.05
CA GLU A 324 25.50 -3.78 -15.16
C GLU A 324 26.59 -3.42 -16.18
N ASP A 325 26.39 -3.79 -17.46
CA ASP A 325 27.33 -3.42 -18.53
C ASP A 325 27.14 -1.97 -19.01
N ASN A 326 28.08 -1.45 -19.81
CA ASN A 326 28.00 -0.10 -20.38
C ASN A 326 26.82 0.15 -21.34
N SER A 327 26.10 -0.90 -21.78
CA SER A 327 24.86 -0.75 -22.54
C SER A 327 23.62 -0.61 -21.66
N GLY A 328 23.75 -0.82 -20.34
CA GLY A 328 22.65 -0.82 -19.37
C GLY A 328 21.95 -2.18 -19.23
N ALA A 329 22.55 -3.27 -19.73
CA ALA A 329 22.04 -4.61 -19.50
C ALA A 329 22.53 -5.17 -18.17
N LEU A 330 21.63 -5.81 -17.42
CA LEU A 330 21.94 -6.47 -16.16
C LEU A 330 22.38 -7.92 -16.43
N TRP A 331 23.55 -8.29 -15.95
CA TRP A 331 24.10 -9.64 -16.03
C TRP A 331 24.02 -10.33 -14.68
N MET A 332 23.53 -11.56 -14.68
CA MET A 332 23.28 -12.40 -13.51
C MET A 332 24.08 -13.70 -13.67
N GLY A 333 25.13 -13.85 -12.88
CA GLY A 333 25.85 -15.12 -12.76
C GLY A 333 25.24 -15.98 -11.67
N SER A 334 24.99 -17.25 -11.97
CA SER A 334 24.35 -18.18 -11.03
C SER A 334 25.22 -19.40 -10.71
N ALA A 335 24.93 -20.06 -9.58
CA ALA A 335 25.50 -21.36 -9.24
C ALA A 335 24.77 -22.46 -10.02
N GLY A 336 25.38 -22.93 -11.12
CA GLY A 336 24.89 -24.05 -11.93
C GLY A 336 23.81 -23.70 -12.98
N GLY A 337 23.26 -22.49 -12.98
CA GLY A 337 22.31 -22.02 -14.00
C GLY A 337 22.95 -21.30 -15.19
N GLY A 338 24.26 -21.03 -15.14
CA GLY A 338 25.00 -20.25 -16.13
C GLY A 338 24.91 -18.72 -15.92
N LEU A 339 25.15 -17.98 -17.01
CA LEU A 339 25.13 -16.52 -17.07
C LEU A 339 23.87 -16.05 -17.80
N THR A 340 23.03 -15.22 -17.18
CA THR A 340 21.84 -14.64 -17.82
C THR A 340 22.00 -13.14 -18.01
N ARG A 341 21.79 -12.65 -19.24
CA ARG A 341 21.67 -11.23 -19.58
C ARG A 341 20.20 -10.82 -19.54
N TRP A 342 19.91 -9.68 -18.95
CA TRP A 342 18.60 -9.02 -18.95
C TRP A 342 18.71 -7.67 -19.65
N SER A 343 18.00 -7.51 -20.76
CA SER A 343 17.97 -6.28 -21.55
C SER A 343 16.60 -6.12 -22.23
N ASP A 344 16.06 -4.90 -22.25
CA ASP A 344 14.77 -4.56 -22.89
C ASP A 344 13.58 -5.47 -22.50
N GLY A 345 13.59 -5.99 -21.27
CA GLY A 345 12.52 -6.86 -20.74
C GLY A 345 12.62 -8.33 -21.16
N ALA A 346 13.74 -8.74 -21.77
CA ALA A 346 14.01 -10.11 -22.18
C ALA A 346 15.25 -10.70 -21.48
N ALA A 347 15.16 -11.96 -21.09
CA ALA A 347 16.26 -12.77 -20.57
C ALA A 347 16.95 -13.59 -21.67
N GLN A 348 18.28 -13.63 -21.67
CA GLN A 348 19.10 -14.50 -22.51
C GLN A 348 20.15 -15.23 -21.67
N THR A 349 20.06 -16.56 -21.57
CA THR A 349 20.99 -17.38 -20.76
C THR A 349 22.06 -18.06 -21.64
N PHE A 350 23.29 -18.06 -21.14
CA PHE A 350 24.46 -18.74 -21.67
C PHE A 350 24.94 -19.79 -20.66
N THR A 351 25.26 -20.98 -21.16
CA THR A 351 25.72 -22.15 -20.38
C THR A 351 27.03 -22.71 -20.93
N ALA A 352 27.57 -23.76 -20.33
CA ALA A 352 28.69 -24.54 -20.85
C ALA A 352 28.42 -25.10 -22.26
N GLN A 353 27.14 -25.38 -22.60
CA GLN A 353 26.72 -25.75 -23.95
C GLN A 353 26.86 -24.59 -24.96
N ASN A 354 26.80 -23.35 -24.47
CA ASN A 354 26.95 -22.12 -25.27
C ASN A 354 28.38 -21.55 -25.25
N GLY A 355 29.33 -22.25 -24.63
CA GLY A 355 30.76 -21.92 -24.66
C GLY A 355 31.39 -21.51 -23.32
N LEU A 356 30.61 -21.31 -22.24
CA LEU A 356 31.16 -21.01 -20.92
C LEU A 356 32.10 -22.15 -20.42
N PRO A 357 33.11 -21.89 -19.58
CA PRO A 357 33.98 -22.93 -19.04
C PRO A 357 33.28 -23.81 -17.99
N SER A 358 32.35 -23.24 -17.21
CA SER A 358 31.44 -23.93 -16.28
C SER A 358 30.10 -23.17 -16.21
N ASP A 359 29.06 -23.83 -15.71
CA ASP A 359 27.74 -23.24 -15.42
C ASP A 359 27.68 -22.55 -14.04
N THR A 360 28.71 -22.71 -13.20
CA THR A 360 28.90 -21.91 -11.97
C THR A 360 29.69 -20.65 -12.29
N VAL A 361 29.00 -19.51 -12.33
CA VAL A 361 29.62 -18.19 -12.56
C VAL A 361 29.96 -17.56 -11.22
N THR A 362 31.21 -17.13 -11.08
CA THR A 362 31.80 -16.67 -9.80
C THR A 362 32.20 -15.20 -9.81
N ALA A 363 32.52 -14.62 -10.97
CA ALA A 363 32.91 -13.22 -11.10
C ALA A 363 32.56 -12.64 -12.47
N LEU A 364 32.25 -11.34 -12.52
CA LEU A 364 31.94 -10.58 -13.74
C LEU A 364 32.62 -9.21 -13.70
N ALA A 365 33.20 -8.79 -14.82
CA ALA A 365 33.72 -7.43 -15.01
C ALA A 365 33.74 -7.05 -16.49
N GLU A 366 33.65 -5.76 -16.82
CA GLU A 366 33.74 -5.27 -18.21
C GLU A 366 35.03 -4.46 -18.42
N ASP A 367 35.77 -4.74 -19.50
CA ASP A 367 36.96 -3.98 -19.87
C ASP A 367 36.63 -2.62 -20.51
N ASN A 368 37.61 -1.97 -21.15
CA ASN A 368 37.40 -0.68 -21.82
C ASN A 368 37.00 -0.82 -23.30
N ASP A 369 37.04 -2.04 -23.85
CA ASP A 369 36.67 -2.35 -25.24
C ASP A 369 35.21 -2.84 -25.37
N GLY A 370 34.46 -2.82 -24.26
CA GLY A 370 33.09 -3.31 -24.17
C GLY A 370 33.00 -4.83 -24.12
N ARG A 371 34.04 -5.53 -23.64
CA ARG A 371 34.03 -6.98 -23.48
C ARG A 371 33.75 -7.35 -22.02
N LEU A 372 32.80 -8.26 -21.82
CA LEU A 372 32.47 -8.84 -20.53
C LEU A 372 33.39 -10.03 -20.26
N TRP A 373 34.16 -9.95 -19.18
CA TRP A 373 34.99 -11.03 -18.65
C TRP A 373 34.16 -11.84 -17.66
N VAL A 374 34.14 -13.16 -17.84
CA VAL A 374 33.29 -14.08 -17.09
C VAL A 374 34.16 -15.14 -16.41
N GLY A 375 34.28 -15.00 -15.10
CA GLY A 375 34.92 -15.97 -14.22
C GLY A 375 33.97 -17.08 -13.84
N THR A 376 34.46 -18.32 -13.89
CA THR A 376 33.72 -19.53 -13.50
C THR A 376 34.63 -20.48 -12.74
N GLU A 377 34.05 -21.48 -12.06
CA GLU A 377 34.83 -22.58 -11.45
C GLU A 377 35.68 -23.36 -12.48
N GLY A 378 35.26 -23.38 -13.76
CA GLY A 378 35.97 -24.05 -14.85
C GLY A 378 37.08 -23.22 -15.50
N GLY A 379 37.23 -21.95 -15.12
CA GLY A 379 38.17 -21.00 -15.71
C GLY A 379 37.53 -19.71 -16.23
N LEU A 380 38.32 -18.98 -17.03
CA LEU A 380 38.00 -17.64 -17.53
C LEU A 380 37.58 -17.67 -19.01
N THR A 381 36.55 -16.90 -19.36
CA THR A 381 36.16 -16.60 -20.75
C THR A 381 35.85 -15.11 -20.92
N CYS A 382 35.74 -14.66 -22.16
CA CYS A 382 35.43 -13.29 -22.53
C CYS A 382 34.31 -13.26 -23.56
N MET A 383 33.39 -12.30 -23.47
CA MET A 383 32.21 -12.18 -24.31
C MET A 383 32.01 -10.75 -24.81
N ARG A 384 31.49 -10.60 -26.03
CA ARG A 384 31.06 -9.32 -26.62
C ARG A 384 29.75 -9.56 -27.38
N GLU A 385 28.74 -8.73 -27.15
CA GLU A 385 27.40 -8.86 -27.77
C GLU A 385 26.80 -10.28 -27.64
N GLY A 386 27.00 -10.94 -26.49
CA GLY A 386 26.50 -12.31 -26.26
C GLY A 386 27.24 -13.41 -27.01
N LYS A 387 28.39 -13.14 -27.64
CA LYS A 387 29.24 -14.12 -28.31
C LYS A 387 30.62 -14.19 -27.66
N ALA A 388 31.27 -15.35 -27.70
CA ALA A 388 32.63 -15.53 -27.20
C ALA A 388 33.61 -14.62 -27.97
N ALA A 389 34.44 -13.88 -27.25
CA ALA A 389 35.38 -12.90 -27.78
C ALA A 389 36.83 -13.33 -27.53
N THR A 390 37.70 -13.10 -28.50
CA THR A 390 39.15 -13.30 -28.33
C THR A 390 39.80 -12.10 -27.66
N VAL A 391 40.85 -12.38 -26.85
CA VAL A 391 41.61 -11.36 -26.14
C VAL A 391 43.10 -11.57 -26.43
N GLU A 392 43.75 -10.54 -26.94
CA GLU A 392 45.16 -10.58 -27.35
C GLU A 392 46.09 -10.67 -26.12
N GLY A 393 47.20 -11.41 -26.28
CA GLY A 393 48.21 -11.63 -25.25
C GLY A 393 47.90 -12.69 -24.18
N LEU A 394 46.66 -13.17 -24.08
CA LEU A 394 46.28 -14.25 -23.13
C LEU A 394 46.54 -15.67 -23.65
N ALA A 395 46.96 -15.82 -24.91
CA ALA A 395 47.39 -17.09 -25.48
C ALA A 395 48.90 -17.37 -25.31
N GLU A 396 49.70 -16.34 -25.02
CA GLU A 396 51.17 -16.40 -25.01
C GLU A 396 51.74 -16.08 -23.62
N VAL A 397 51.50 -16.97 -22.66
CA VAL A 397 52.20 -16.95 -21.36
C VAL A 397 53.40 -17.92 -21.42
N PRO A 398 54.64 -17.49 -21.12
CA PRO A 398 55.81 -18.37 -21.16
C PRO A 398 55.67 -19.55 -20.20
N GLY A 399 55.56 -20.77 -20.73
CA GLY A 399 55.46 -22.01 -19.95
C GLY A 399 54.28 -22.93 -20.29
N ALA A 400 53.30 -22.48 -21.08
CA ALA A 400 52.24 -23.37 -21.57
C ALA A 400 52.78 -24.37 -22.62
N SER A 401 52.57 -25.67 -22.39
CA SER A 401 53.00 -26.72 -23.33
C SER A 401 52.19 -26.65 -24.64
N PRO A 402 52.81 -26.77 -25.85
CA PRO A 402 52.11 -26.52 -27.13
C PRO A 402 50.98 -27.49 -27.48
N ASN A 403 50.82 -28.60 -26.74
CA ASN A 403 49.91 -29.69 -27.10
C ASN A 403 48.58 -29.62 -26.33
N SER A 404 47.72 -28.66 -26.66
CA SER A 404 46.28 -28.83 -26.47
C SER A 404 45.48 -28.14 -27.58
N ASN A 405 44.44 -28.79 -28.09
CA ASN A 405 43.77 -28.45 -29.35
C ASN A 405 43.20 -27.02 -29.36
N ALA A 406 43.85 -26.11 -30.09
CA ALA A 406 43.35 -24.78 -30.41
C ALA A 406 42.20 -24.89 -31.45
N GLY A 407 40.97 -25.05 -30.97
CA GLY A 407 39.79 -25.26 -31.83
C GLY A 407 38.48 -24.62 -31.36
N GLN A 408 38.48 -23.85 -30.26
CA GLN A 408 37.29 -23.12 -29.77
C GLN A 408 37.68 -21.67 -29.44
N ALA A 409 37.13 -20.72 -30.19
CA ALA A 409 37.39 -19.30 -30.00
C ALA A 409 36.83 -18.81 -28.64
N GLY A 410 37.60 -17.97 -27.95
CA GLY A 410 37.18 -17.25 -26.72
C GLY A 410 37.47 -17.94 -25.38
N ARG A 411 37.99 -19.17 -25.35
CA ARG A 411 38.47 -19.82 -24.11
C ARG A 411 39.96 -19.52 -23.88
N LEU A 412 40.32 -19.12 -22.66
CA LEU A 412 41.69 -18.73 -22.28
C LEU A 412 42.46 -19.93 -21.70
N PRO A 413 43.48 -20.49 -22.39
CA PRO A 413 44.05 -21.80 -22.03
C PRO A 413 44.69 -21.85 -20.65
N TYR A 414 45.32 -20.74 -20.21
CA TYR A 414 46.07 -20.65 -18.96
C TYR A 414 45.19 -20.87 -17.71
N PHE A 415 43.95 -20.37 -17.73
CA PHE A 415 43.01 -20.45 -16.62
C PHE A 415 42.09 -21.69 -16.68
N LYS A 416 42.33 -22.62 -17.62
CA LYS A 416 41.46 -23.79 -17.81
C LYS A 416 41.53 -24.73 -16.60
N GLY A 417 40.39 -24.95 -15.94
CA GLY A 417 40.32 -25.76 -14.72
C GLY A 417 40.90 -25.08 -13.48
N LYS A 418 41.07 -23.74 -13.51
CA LYS A 418 41.43 -22.92 -12.36
C LYS A 418 40.22 -22.06 -11.99
N PRO A 419 39.59 -22.25 -10.80
CA PRO A 419 38.46 -21.43 -10.40
C PRO A 419 38.86 -19.95 -10.36
N ILE A 420 38.12 -19.11 -11.08
CA ILE A 420 38.28 -17.66 -10.99
C ILE A 420 37.50 -17.19 -9.77
N THR A 421 38.16 -16.52 -8.84
CA THR A 421 37.57 -16.08 -7.58
C THR A 421 37.12 -14.63 -7.62
N SER A 422 37.81 -13.80 -8.41
CA SER A 422 37.48 -12.37 -8.55
C SER A 422 37.95 -11.80 -9.89
N LEU A 423 37.17 -10.85 -10.39
CA LEU A 423 37.49 -10.02 -11.55
C LEU A 423 37.17 -8.57 -11.19
N PHE A 424 38.11 -7.66 -11.42
CA PHE A 424 37.95 -6.25 -11.05
C PHE A 424 38.67 -5.34 -12.03
N LYS A 425 37.97 -4.35 -12.60
CA LYS A 425 38.60 -3.30 -13.39
C LYS A 425 38.92 -2.09 -12.52
N ASP A 426 40.19 -1.71 -12.46
CA ASP A 426 40.60 -0.49 -11.75
C ASP A 426 40.36 0.79 -12.56
N ARG A 427 40.57 1.94 -11.90
CA ARG A 427 40.38 3.28 -12.49
C ARG A 427 41.37 3.61 -13.62
N GLN A 428 42.46 2.85 -13.75
CA GLN A 428 43.45 2.98 -14.83
C GLN A 428 43.12 2.07 -16.03
N GLY A 429 42.02 1.30 -15.95
CA GLY A 429 41.61 0.35 -16.98
C GLY A 429 42.34 -0.99 -16.92
N THR A 430 43.10 -1.27 -15.85
CA THR A 430 43.71 -2.59 -15.63
C THR A 430 42.64 -3.57 -15.21
N MET A 431 42.60 -4.74 -15.86
CA MET A 431 41.76 -5.87 -15.41
C MET A 431 42.57 -6.74 -14.45
N TRP A 432 42.12 -6.83 -13.20
CA TRP A 432 42.68 -7.68 -12.17
C TRP A 432 41.92 -9.01 -12.09
N ILE A 433 42.66 -10.10 -11.96
CA ILE A 433 42.15 -11.48 -12.03
C ILE A 433 42.70 -12.27 -10.84
N GLY A 434 41.82 -12.75 -9.97
CA GLY A 434 42.13 -13.73 -8.94
C GLY A 434 41.78 -15.14 -9.40
N ALA A 435 42.72 -16.08 -9.27
CA ALA A 435 42.50 -17.47 -9.65
C ALA A 435 43.06 -18.44 -8.58
N MET A 436 42.18 -19.27 -8.03
CA MET A 436 42.47 -20.24 -6.97
C MET A 436 43.53 -21.24 -7.42
N GLY A 437 44.62 -21.34 -6.64
CA GLY A 437 45.77 -22.19 -6.93
C GLY A 437 46.53 -21.77 -8.21
N ALA A 438 46.41 -20.53 -8.65
CA ALA A 438 47.15 -19.96 -9.78
C ALA A 438 47.71 -18.56 -9.50
N GLY A 439 47.08 -17.79 -8.59
CA GLY A 439 47.57 -16.51 -8.11
C GLY A 439 46.79 -15.29 -8.60
N ILE A 440 47.44 -14.14 -8.54
CA ILE A 440 46.86 -12.83 -8.87
C ILE A 440 47.51 -12.28 -10.13
N PHE A 441 46.70 -11.84 -11.08
CA PHE A 441 47.19 -11.33 -12.37
C PHE A 441 46.62 -9.95 -12.66
N SER A 442 47.39 -9.12 -13.37
CA SER A 442 46.95 -7.85 -13.94
C SER A 442 47.07 -7.90 -15.47
N TYR A 443 46.01 -7.52 -16.17
CA TYR A 443 45.98 -7.40 -17.63
C TYR A 443 45.78 -5.94 -18.04
N GLN A 444 46.72 -5.41 -18.84
CA GLN A 444 46.64 -4.05 -19.39
C GLN A 444 47.34 -4.03 -20.76
N ASN A 445 46.77 -3.31 -21.74
CA ASN A 445 47.37 -3.09 -23.06
C ASN A 445 47.88 -4.37 -23.77
N GLY A 446 47.11 -5.47 -23.71
CA GLY A 446 47.50 -6.74 -24.32
C GLY A 446 48.55 -7.55 -23.56
N LYS A 447 48.96 -7.13 -22.36
CA LYS A 447 49.96 -7.84 -21.54
C LYS A 447 49.31 -8.38 -20.27
N LEU A 448 49.48 -9.69 -20.01
CA LEU A 448 49.18 -10.31 -18.71
C LEU A 448 50.46 -10.37 -17.86
N GLU A 449 50.37 -9.95 -16.60
CA GLU A 449 51.45 -10.08 -15.62
C GLU A 449 50.96 -10.83 -14.38
N HIS A 450 51.73 -11.81 -13.91
CA HIS A 450 51.52 -12.47 -12.62
C HIS A 450 52.17 -11.64 -11.50
N LYS A 451 51.49 -11.47 -10.36
CA LYS A 451 52.02 -10.77 -9.19
C LYS A 451 52.53 -11.78 -8.16
N THR A 452 53.85 -11.91 -8.09
CA THR A 452 54.57 -12.75 -7.12
C THR A 452 55.30 -11.91 -6.09
N ASP A 453 55.33 -12.36 -4.84
CA ASP A 453 56.20 -11.79 -3.80
C ASP A 453 56.67 -12.91 -2.85
N PRO A 454 57.97 -13.22 -2.76
CA PRO A 454 58.47 -14.34 -1.97
C PRO A 454 58.09 -14.33 -0.48
N THR A 455 57.70 -13.17 0.08
CA THR A 455 57.29 -13.08 1.48
C THR A 455 55.86 -13.60 1.70
N VAL A 456 54.94 -13.36 0.75
CA VAL A 456 53.51 -13.66 0.84
C VAL A 456 53.01 -14.66 -0.21
N GLU A 457 53.89 -15.21 -1.05
CA GLU A 457 53.57 -16.07 -2.20
C GLU A 457 52.56 -17.18 -1.87
N THR A 458 52.70 -17.86 -0.72
CA THR A 458 51.78 -18.95 -0.31
C THR A 458 50.34 -18.47 -0.02
N LEU A 459 50.17 -17.19 0.32
CA LEU A 459 48.87 -16.55 0.49
C LEU A 459 48.36 -15.99 -0.85
N LEU A 460 49.23 -15.40 -1.68
CA LEU A 460 48.86 -14.87 -2.99
C LEU A 460 48.40 -15.95 -3.97
N GLN A 461 48.80 -17.21 -3.80
CA GLN A 461 48.40 -18.33 -4.66
C GLN A 461 46.92 -18.73 -4.55
N ASP A 462 46.24 -18.38 -3.45
CA ASP A 462 44.81 -18.64 -3.26
C ASP A 462 44.06 -17.37 -2.82
N PRO A 463 43.84 -16.41 -3.75
CA PRO A 463 43.10 -15.19 -3.47
C PRO A 463 41.60 -15.48 -3.50
N HIS A 464 40.88 -15.22 -2.41
CA HIS A 464 39.41 -15.32 -2.38
C HIS A 464 38.73 -14.11 -3.02
N CYS A 465 39.26 -12.91 -2.80
CA CYS A 465 38.75 -11.67 -3.38
C CYS A 465 39.83 -10.58 -3.49
N LEU A 466 39.56 -9.57 -4.32
CA LEU A 466 40.51 -8.53 -4.74
C LEU A 466 39.81 -7.16 -4.87
N LEU A 467 40.49 -6.10 -4.47
CA LEU A 467 40.09 -4.71 -4.70
C LEU A 467 41.32 -3.82 -4.88
N VAL A 468 41.27 -2.86 -5.80
CA VAL A 468 42.24 -1.74 -5.87
C VAL A 468 41.51 -0.45 -5.55
N ASP A 469 41.91 0.22 -4.47
CA ASP A 469 41.24 1.42 -3.97
C ASP A 469 41.70 2.71 -4.68
N LYS A 470 41.05 3.85 -4.36
CA LYS A 470 41.40 5.18 -4.89
C LYS A 470 42.85 5.60 -4.66
N ALA A 471 43.51 5.08 -3.61
CA ALA A 471 44.91 5.37 -3.33
C ALA A 471 45.87 4.45 -4.12
N GLY A 472 45.35 3.48 -4.89
CA GLY A 472 46.13 2.51 -5.64
C GLY A 472 46.67 1.36 -4.78
N ARG A 473 46.12 1.15 -3.58
CA ARG A 473 46.49 0.01 -2.72
C ARG A 473 45.73 -1.22 -3.16
N ILE A 474 46.42 -2.37 -3.21
CA ILE A 474 45.82 -3.65 -3.61
C ILE A 474 45.45 -4.42 -2.35
N TRP A 475 44.16 -4.65 -2.16
CA TRP A 475 43.60 -5.43 -1.06
C TRP A 475 43.28 -6.84 -1.55
N VAL A 476 43.66 -7.86 -0.77
CA VAL A 476 43.46 -9.28 -1.09
C VAL A 476 42.97 -10.02 0.15
N GLY A 477 41.90 -10.79 0.01
CA GLY A 477 41.48 -11.79 1.00
C GLY A 477 42.20 -13.08 0.65
N ALA A 478 43.08 -13.56 1.52
CA ALA A 478 44.07 -14.58 1.16
C ALA A 478 44.22 -15.64 2.25
N GLY A 479 43.79 -16.86 1.95
CA GLY A 479 43.65 -17.94 2.93
C GLY A 479 42.62 -17.63 4.03
N ASP A 480 42.56 -18.52 5.02
CA ASP A 480 41.47 -18.58 6.02
C ASP A 480 41.46 -17.46 7.09
N ASP A 481 42.44 -16.54 7.13
CA ASP A 481 42.64 -15.62 8.28
C ASP A 481 43.18 -14.22 7.95
N PHE A 482 43.55 -13.92 6.70
CA PHE A 482 44.35 -12.74 6.38
C PHE A 482 43.72 -11.82 5.34
N VAL A 483 43.73 -10.53 5.67
CA VAL A 483 43.68 -9.43 4.69
C VAL A 483 45.11 -9.00 4.39
N LEU A 484 45.48 -9.03 3.12
CA LEU A 484 46.73 -8.45 2.63
C LEU A 484 46.45 -7.07 2.01
N CYS A 485 47.36 -6.13 2.23
CA CYS A 485 47.34 -4.81 1.60
C CYS A 485 48.71 -4.49 1.02
N HIS A 486 48.80 -4.30 -0.30
CA HIS A 486 50.00 -3.80 -0.96
C HIS A 486 49.98 -2.27 -1.02
N GLU A 487 50.88 -1.62 -0.30
CA GLU A 487 51.04 -0.16 -0.25
C GLU A 487 52.53 0.19 -0.41
N ALA A 488 52.85 1.20 -1.22
CA ALA A 488 54.22 1.70 -1.42
C ALA A 488 55.29 0.64 -1.79
N GLY A 489 54.89 -0.43 -2.48
CA GLY A 489 55.79 -1.52 -2.89
C GLY A 489 56.04 -2.59 -1.83
N GLN A 490 55.23 -2.64 -0.76
CA GLN A 490 55.33 -3.64 0.30
C GLN A 490 53.96 -4.23 0.66
N TRP A 491 53.95 -5.53 0.96
CA TRP A 491 52.77 -6.24 1.47
C TRP A 491 52.67 -6.16 3.00
N ARG A 492 51.60 -5.56 3.50
CA ARG A 492 51.17 -5.66 4.91
C ARG A 492 50.16 -6.78 5.08
N ARG A 493 50.16 -7.39 6.27
CA ARG A 493 49.21 -8.45 6.66
C ARG A 493 48.42 -7.98 7.86
N TYR A 494 47.10 -8.09 7.77
CA TYR A 494 46.17 -7.90 8.87
C TYR A 494 45.58 -9.27 9.19
N ARG A 495 45.75 -9.72 10.44
CA ARG A 495 45.18 -10.97 10.92
C ARG A 495 43.80 -10.70 11.51
N ILE A 496 42.83 -11.51 11.12
CA ILE A 496 41.45 -11.43 11.58
C ILE A 496 41.34 -12.04 13.00
N PRO A 497 40.59 -11.40 13.93
CA PRO A 497 40.23 -12.02 15.21
C PRO A 497 39.44 -13.32 14.99
N ARG A 498 39.69 -14.34 15.80
CA ARG A 498 39.06 -15.66 15.63
C ARG A 498 38.04 -15.93 16.74
N HIS A 499 36.79 -16.15 16.35
CA HIS A 499 35.77 -16.74 17.21
C HIS A 499 35.17 -18.03 16.60
N LEU A 500 35.28 -18.23 15.28
CA LEU A 500 34.85 -19.43 14.57
C LEU A 500 35.97 -20.13 13.79
N THR A 501 35.67 -21.32 13.25
CA THR A 501 36.67 -22.29 12.77
C THR A 501 37.30 -22.00 11.40
N ARG A 502 36.75 -21.10 10.57
CA ARG A 502 37.33 -20.68 9.24
C ARG A 502 36.93 -19.24 8.81
N PRO A 503 37.61 -18.18 9.28
CA PRO A 503 37.23 -16.79 9.02
C PRO A 503 37.82 -16.17 7.74
N TYR A 504 37.56 -16.75 6.56
CA TYR A 504 38.06 -16.18 5.29
C TYR A 504 37.26 -14.94 4.83
N ILE A 505 37.90 -14.10 4.00
CA ILE A 505 37.33 -12.86 3.46
C ILE A 505 36.86 -13.09 2.02
N ASN A 506 35.57 -12.88 1.77
CA ASN A 506 34.94 -13.14 0.47
C ASN A 506 34.65 -11.88 -0.37
N GLY A 507 34.73 -10.69 0.22
CA GLY A 507 34.53 -9.43 -0.51
C GLY A 507 35.18 -8.22 0.15
N PHE A 508 35.47 -7.21 -0.67
CA PHE A 508 35.83 -5.87 -0.22
C PHE A 508 34.99 -4.82 -0.92
N VAL A 509 34.85 -3.65 -0.29
CA VAL A 509 34.33 -2.46 -0.95
C VAL A 509 34.98 -1.18 -0.40
N GLU A 510 35.08 -0.15 -1.23
CA GLU A 510 35.60 1.17 -0.85
C GLU A 510 34.45 2.18 -0.80
N GLU A 511 34.28 2.87 0.33
CA GLU A 511 33.31 3.96 0.48
C GLU A 511 33.81 5.26 -0.17
N PRO A 512 32.94 6.26 -0.44
CA PRO A 512 33.36 7.54 -1.04
C PRO A 512 34.53 8.22 -0.32
N ASP A 513 34.59 8.16 1.01
CA ASP A 513 35.64 8.79 1.84
C ASP A 513 37.01 8.08 1.82
N GLY A 514 37.10 6.89 1.21
CA GLY A 514 38.33 6.09 1.14
C GLY A 514 38.47 5.04 2.27
N THR A 515 37.44 4.87 3.10
CA THR A 515 37.33 3.72 4.01
C THR A 515 37.17 2.44 3.21
N VAL A 516 37.92 1.40 3.56
CA VAL A 516 37.81 0.06 2.95
C VAL A 516 37.15 -0.89 3.94
N TRP A 517 36.14 -1.60 3.49
CA TRP A 517 35.45 -2.63 4.26
C TRP A 517 35.77 -4.01 3.69
N ALA A 518 35.94 -4.99 4.57
CA ALA A 518 36.09 -6.40 4.22
C ALA A 518 34.96 -7.22 4.83
N ALA A 519 34.38 -8.14 4.06
CA ALA A 519 33.36 -9.09 4.51
C ALA A 519 34.00 -10.42 4.88
N SER A 520 33.61 -10.96 6.03
CA SER A 520 33.89 -12.33 6.46
C SER A 520 32.64 -13.20 6.36
N VAL A 521 32.87 -14.47 6.04
CA VAL A 521 31.84 -15.52 6.11
C VAL A 521 31.52 -15.98 7.54
N SER A 522 32.17 -15.46 8.58
CA SER A 522 31.92 -15.91 9.96
C SER A 522 32.04 -14.83 11.04
N GLU A 523 32.85 -13.80 10.82
CA GLU A 523 33.14 -12.77 11.85
C GLU A 523 32.45 -11.41 11.58
N GLY A 524 31.63 -11.32 10.52
CA GLY A 524 31.01 -10.08 10.07
C GLY A 524 31.93 -9.18 9.26
N LEU A 525 31.86 -7.88 9.52
CA LEU A 525 32.55 -6.81 8.79
C LEU A 525 33.84 -6.36 9.49
N PHE A 526 34.81 -5.93 8.67
CA PHE A 526 36.03 -5.26 9.12
C PHE A 526 36.20 -3.91 8.41
N GLU A 527 36.13 -2.82 9.18
CA GLU A 527 36.38 -1.44 8.72
C GLU A 527 37.87 -1.12 8.83
N PHE A 528 38.49 -0.73 7.72
CA PHE A 528 39.86 -0.23 7.63
C PHE A 528 39.84 1.30 7.38
N ARG A 529 39.80 2.09 8.45
CA ARG A 529 39.71 3.56 8.40
C ARG A 529 40.90 4.22 9.10
N ALA A 530 41.59 5.13 8.41
CA ALA A 530 42.73 5.89 8.94
C ALA A 530 43.82 5.05 9.64
N GLY A 531 44.08 3.83 9.15
CA GLY A 531 45.07 2.90 9.73
C GLY A 531 44.61 2.11 10.96
N LYS A 532 43.34 2.26 11.38
CA LYS A 532 42.70 1.45 12.43
C LYS A 532 41.82 0.37 11.80
N LEU A 533 41.66 -0.74 12.52
CA LEU A 533 40.78 -1.86 12.21
C LEU A 533 39.65 -1.91 13.25
N ARG A 534 38.39 -1.83 12.82
CA ARG A 534 37.20 -2.02 13.67
C ARG A 534 36.38 -3.21 13.16
N ALA A 535 36.07 -4.16 14.04
CA ALA A 535 35.14 -5.25 13.75
C ALA A 535 33.69 -4.78 13.96
N VAL A 536 32.77 -5.26 13.13
CA VAL A 536 31.33 -4.93 13.16
C VAL A 536 30.55 -6.20 12.84
N ASN A 537 29.69 -6.64 13.76
CA ASN A 537 29.07 -7.97 13.72
C ASN A 537 27.59 -7.90 14.14
N ALA A 538 26.93 -9.04 14.36
CA ALA A 538 25.53 -9.10 14.76
C ALA A 538 25.25 -8.37 16.08
N SER A 539 26.14 -8.46 17.08
CA SER A 539 26.00 -7.68 18.32
C SER A 539 26.21 -6.17 18.14
N SER A 540 26.70 -5.74 16.98
CA SER A 540 26.74 -4.33 16.57
C SER A 540 25.45 -3.86 15.90
N GLY A 541 24.61 -4.77 15.39
CA GLY A 541 23.35 -4.46 14.69
C GLY A 541 23.18 -5.08 13.29
N LEU A 542 24.10 -5.93 12.83
CA LEU A 542 23.89 -6.75 11.61
C LEU A 542 22.88 -7.88 11.89
N SER A 543 22.15 -8.34 10.86
CA SER A 543 21.25 -9.49 10.98
C SER A 543 21.96 -10.83 11.21
N ASP A 544 23.20 -10.95 10.74
CA ASP A 544 24.02 -12.17 10.80
C ASP A 544 25.50 -11.80 10.60
N ASN A 545 26.41 -12.63 11.10
CA ASN A 545 27.86 -12.54 10.87
C ASN A 545 28.29 -13.17 9.54
N PHE A 546 27.48 -14.04 8.95
CA PHE A 546 27.77 -14.62 7.63
C PHE A 546 27.42 -13.61 6.53
N ILE A 547 28.42 -12.88 6.05
CA ILE A 547 28.26 -11.94 4.94
C ILE A 547 28.53 -12.66 3.62
N GLU A 548 27.58 -12.59 2.69
CA GLU A 548 27.70 -13.16 1.34
C GLU A 548 28.05 -12.07 0.30
N SER A 549 27.64 -10.81 0.51
CA SER A 549 27.91 -9.72 -0.45
C SER A 549 28.03 -8.32 0.16
N LEU A 550 28.79 -7.43 -0.51
CA LEU A 550 28.96 -6.02 -0.15
C LEU A 550 28.78 -5.08 -1.34
N MET A 551 28.24 -3.89 -1.09
CA MET A 551 28.16 -2.81 -2.07
C MET A 551 28.10 -1.45 -1.38
N ALA A 552 28.93 -0.48 -1.79
CA ALA A 552 28.76 0.92 -1.43
C ALA A 552 27.89 1.60 -2.49
N ASP A 553 26.82 2.28 -2.09
CA ASP A 553 25.97 3.04 -3.01
C ASP A 553 26.48 4.46 -3.27
N ARG A 554 25.86 5.15 -4.24
CA ARG A 554 26.22 6.53 -4.63
C ARG A 554 25.96 7.59 -3.56
N GLU A 555 25.20 7.28 -2.52
CA GLU A 555 24.91 8.17 -1.40
C GLU A 555 25.88 7.95 -0.22
N GLY A 556 26.84 7.04 -0.36
CA GLY A 556 27.84 6.73 0.67
C GLY A 556 27.35 5.77 1.74
N ASN A 557 26.46 4.84 1.37
CA ASN A 557 25.89 3.85 2.30
C ASN A 557 26.44 2.46 1.97
N LEU A 558 26.85 1.74 3.01
CA LEU A 558 27.31 0.36 2.88
C LEU A 558 26.12 -0.60 2.96
N TRP A 559 25.87 -1.31 1.87
CA TRP A 559 24.90 -2.41 1.80
C TRP A 559 25.61 -3.74 1.99
N VAL A 560 25.03 -4.58 2.85
CA VAL A 560 25.62 -5.85 3.32
C VAL A 560 24.57 -6.94 3.18
N GLY A 561 24.80 -7.87 2.26
CA GLY A 561 24.00 -9.07 2.11
C GLY A 561 24.48 -10.18 3.04
N THR A 562 23.57 -10.73 3.83
CA THR A 562 23.84 -11.86 4.74
C THR A 562 22.92 -13.04 4.42
N ARG A 563 23.00 -14.13 5.19
CA ARG A 563 22.06 -15.26 5.03
C ARG A 563 20.68 -14.97 5.61
N ALA A 564 20.60 -14.07 6.60
CA ALA A 564 19.40 -13.71 7.34
C ALA A 564 18.87 -12.29 7.01
N GLY A 565 19.25 -11.71 5.87
CA GLY A 565 18.67 -10.46 5.37
C GLY A 565 19.65 -9.50 4.68
N LEU A 566 19.07 -8.37 4.26
CA LEU A 566 19.78 -7.22 3.72
C LEU A 566 20.00 -6.18 4.83
N ASN A 567 21.22 -5.71 5.00
CA ASN A 567 21.56 -4.64 5.95
C ASN A 567 22.06 -3.41 5.20
N ARG A 568 21.78 -2.23 5.75
CA ARG A 568 22.36 -0.94 5.36
C ARG A 568 23.04 -0.33 6.57
N VAL A 569 24.36 -0.20 6.49
CA VAL A 569 25.24 0.39 7.50
C VAL A 569 25.58 1.82 7.08
N ARG A 570 25.59 2.74 8.05
CA ARG A 570 26.01 4.15 7.88
C ARG A 570 26.69 4.64 9.14
N HIS A 571 27.62 5.59 9.03
CA HIS A 571 28.01 6.42 10.17
C HIS A 571 26.81 7.27 10.62
N GLY A 572 26.37 7.07 11.86
CA GLY A 572 25.16 7.66 12.42
C GLY A 572 25.37 9.05 13.00
N ASN A 573 24.29 9.84 13.05
CA ASN A 573 24.29 11.19 13.64
C ASN A 573 24.26 11.19 15.18
N LEU A 574 24.15 10.01 15.79
CA LEU A 574 24.06 9.81 17.24
C LEU A 574 25.36 9.22 17.78
N THR A 575 25.80 9.75 18.93
CA THR A 575 26.81 9.13 19.78
C THR A 575 26.11 8.46 20.95
N ILE A 576 26.23 7.15 21.05
CA ILE A 576 25.71 6.36 22.16
C ILE A 576 26.76 6.29 23.26
N LEU A 577 26.31 6.38 24.51
CA LEU A 577 27.13 6.29 25.71
C LEU A 577 26.44 5.34 26.71
N GLY A 578 27.00 4.15 26.91
CA GLY A 578 26.40 3.10 27.73
C GLY A 578 27.45 2.23 28.44
N GLN A 579 27.18 0.92 28.56
CA GLN A 579 28.04 -0.01 29.29
C GLN A 579 29.49 0.00 28.79
N ASN A 580 29.69 0.06 27.47
CA ASN A 580 31.00 0.07 26.83
C ASN A 580 31.83 1.32 27.19
N GLU A 581 31.15 2.42 27.53
CA GLU A 581 31.74 3.67 28.00
C GLU A 581 31.90 3.74 29.53
N GLY A 582 31.51 2.70 30.28
CA GLY A 582 31.60 2.64 31.75
C GLY A 582 30.33 3.08 32.49
N LEU A 583 29.25 3.39 31.77
CA LEU A 583 27.94 3.70 32.36
C LEU A 583 27.17 2.39 32.59
N GLY A 584 26.97 1.99 33.85
CA GLY A 584 26.26 0.74 34.17
C GLY A 584 24.81 0.69 33.67
N TYR A 585 24.22 -0.51 33.57
CA TYR A 585 22.83 -0.72 33.12
C TYR A 585 21.78 0.05 33.92
N GLY A 586 20.67 0.40 33.28
CA GLY A 586 19.54 1.09 33.86
C GLY A 586 19.43 2.59 33.52
N PRO A 587 18.32 3.23 33.92
CA PRO A 587 17.93 4.54 33.42
C PRO A 587 18.77 5.69 33.99
N VAL A 588 19.00 6.71 33.15
CA VAL A 588 19.51 8.02 33.57
C VAL A 588 18.34 8.99 33.73
N HIS A 589 18.33 9.81 34.78
CA HIS A 589 17.23 10.73 35.10
C HIS A 589 17.63 12.21 35.13
N GLY A 590 18.90 12.54 35.37
CA GLY A 590 19.40 13.92 35.37
C GLY A 590 20.77 14.05 34.71
N LEU A 591 20.99 15.14 33.99
CA LEU A 591 22.24 15.46 33.29
C LEU A 591 22.66 16.90 33.56
N ALA A 592 23.94 17.12 33.87
CA ALA A 592 24.47 18.46 34.17
C ALA A 592 25.90 18.65 33.64
N GLU A 593 26.16 19.71 32.87
CA GLU A 593 27.51 20.08 32.44
C GLU A 593 28.20 20.95 33.52
N ILE A 594 29.11 20.35 34.29
CA ILE A 594 29.83 21.04 35.37
C ILE A 594 31.05 21.84 34.86
N ALA A 595 31.59 21.46 33.70
CA ALA A 595 32.62 22.17 32.95
C ALA A 595 32.45 21.86 31.46
N PRO A 596 32.98 22.68 30.53
CA PRO A 596 32.93 22.37 29.11
C PRO A 596 33.42 20.95 28.80
N GLY A 597 32.52 20.07 28.35
CA GLY A 597 32.83 18.66 28.06
C GLY A 597 33.00 17.73 29.26
N ILE A 598 32.66 18.17 30.48
CA ILE A 598 32.60 17.34 31.69
C ILE A 598 31.14 17.28 32.18
N ILE A 599 30.52 16.11 32.04
CA ILE A 599 29.10 15.90 32.32
C ILE A 599 28.93 15.03 33.57
N TRP A 600 27.95 15.37 34.39
CA TRP A 600 27.44 14.53 35.47
C TRP A 600 26.13 13.88 35.05
N ALA A 601 26.00 12.57 35.30
CA ALA A 601 24.80 11.78 35.04
C ALA A 601 24.29 11.14 36.34
N ALA A 602 23.04 11.43 36.69
CA ALA A 602 22.35 10.85 37.83
C ALA A 602 21.54 9.61 37.40
N LYS A 603 21.79 8.49 38.08
CA LYS A 603 21.06 7.23 37.95
C LYS A 603 20.39 6.89 39.28
N PRO A 604 19.04 6.79 39.35
CA PRO A 604 18.35 6.38 40.57
C PRO A 604 18.82 5.00 41.04
N ASN A 605 18.90 4.80 42.36
CA ASN A 605 19.32 3.55 42.99
C ASN A 605 20.76 3.07 42.70
N ASP A 606 21.55 3.85 41.96
CA ASP A 606 22.93 3.53 41.57
C ASP A 606 23.88 4.67 41.94
N GLY A 607 23.52 5.92 41.63
CA GLY A 607 24.21 7.12 42.09
C GLY A 607 24.65 8.05 40.97
N LEU A 608 25.75 8.76 41.19
CA LEU A 608 26.27 9.78 40.28
C LEU A 608 27.47 9.24 39.48
N TYR A 609 27.49 9.56 38.20
CA TYR A 609 28.59 9.25 37.29
C TYR A 609 29.20 10.53 36.70
N LEU A 610 30.53 10.57 36.65
CA LEU A 610 31.33 11.58 35.99
C LEU A 610 31.69 11.11 34.59
N CYS A 611 31.38 11.91 33.57
CA CYS A 611 31.79 11.69 32.18
C CYS A 611 32.86 12.70 31.79
N GLU A 612 34.04 12.21 31.39
CA GLU A 612 35.10 13.00 30.79
C GLU A 612 35.38 12.50 29.37
N GLY A 613 35.10 13.36 28.38
CA GLY A 613 35.17 13.01 26.96
C GLY A 613 34.09 12.00 26.56
N ARG A 614 34.39 10.71 26.71
CA ARG A 614 33.45 9.58 26.50
C ARG A 614 33.55 8.48 27.56
N SER A 615 34.42 8.62 28.57
CA SER A 615 34.54 7.63 29.64
C SER A 615 33.71 8.06 30.83
N PHE A 616 32.90 7.15 31.35
CA PHE A 616 32.18 7.30 32.61
C PHE A 616 32.97 6.63 33.75
N SER A 617 32.98 7.29 34.90
CA SER A 617 33.40 6.72 36.18
C SER A 617 32.33 7.01 37.22
N ARG A 618 32.02 6.06 38.09
CA ARG A 618 31.11 6.29 39.22
C ARG A 618 31.81 7.19 40.23
N VAL A 619 31.13 8.23 40.70
CA VAL A 619 31.66 9.11 41.75
C VAL A 619 31.57 8.36 43.08
N VAL A 620 32.72 8.19 43.75
CA VAL A 620 32.83 7.46 45.02
C VAL A 620 33.47 8.37 46.07
N GLY A 621 32.76 8.57 47.18
CA GLY A 621 33.23 9.27 48.38
C GLY A 621 32.83 8.51 49.64
N GLU A 622 33.36 8.89 50.81
CA GLU A 622 33.14 8.14 52.06
C GLU A 622 31.66 8.14 52.48
N GLU A 623 30.95 9.26 52.34
CA GLU A 623 29.51 9.34 52.63
C GLU A 623 28.64 8.73 51.51
N TRP A 624 29.02 8.91 50.24
CA TRP A 624 28.35 8.31 49.06
C TRP A 624 28.24 6.78 49.14
N SER A 625 29.16 6.13 49.86
CA SER A 625 29.30 4.67 49.89
C SER A 625 28.22 3.93 50.70
N ARG A 626 27.43 4.62 51.54
CA ARG A 626 26.64 3.96 52.61
C ARG A 626 25.15 3.75 52.32
N GLN A 627 24.55 4.52 51.43
CA GLN A 627 23.15 4.38 50.99
C GLN A 627 23.06 4.80 49.53
N TYR A 628 22.34 4.04 48.70
CA TYR A 628 22.10 4.37 47.29
C TYR A 628 21.15 5.58 47.21
N PRO A 629 21.58 6.79 46.78
CA PRO A 629 20.71 7.95 46.78
C PRO A 629 19.74 7.90 45.59
N GLU A 630 18.45 8.16 45.85
CA GLU A 630 17.43 8.28 44.79
C GLU A 630 17.52 9.64 44.10
N LEU A 631 18.59 9.85 43.32
CA LEU A 631 18.84 11.10 42.61
C LEU A 631 17.83 11.32 41.46
N ASN A 632 17.05 12.39 41.57
CA ASN A 632 15.94 12.73 40.69
C ASN A 632 16.31 13.73 39.59
N CYS A 633 17.09 14.76 39.93
CA CYS A 633 17.52 15.82 39.00
C CYS A 633 18.85 16.46 39.42
N LEU A 634 19.51 17.12 38.46
CA LEU A 634 20.75 17.88 38.65
C LEU A 634 20.59 19.28 38.05
N LEU A 635 21.18 20.31 38.67
CA LEU A 635 21.22 21.67 38.13
C LEU A 635 22.47 22.42 38.58
N VAL A 636 23.22 23.00 37.64
CA VAL A 636 24.38 23.84 37.96
C VAL A 636 23.93 25.28 38.24
N GLY A 637 24.28 25.80 39.41
CA GLY A 637 24.03 27.18 39.82
C GLY A 637 24.98 28.19 39.19
N ARG A 638 24.63 29.48 39.25
CA ARG A 638 25.49 30.59 38.75
C ARG A 638 26.81 30.72 39.51
N ASP A 639 26.90 30.17 40.72
CA ASP A 639 28.11 30.07 41.54
C ASP A 639 29.03 28.91 41.12
N GLY A 640 28.61 28.08 40.17
CA GLY A 640 29.32 26.87 39.73
C GLY A 640 29.13 25.66 40.65
N ALA A 641 28.30 25.77 41.69
CA ALA A 641 27.90 24.63 42.52
C ALA A 641 26.87 23.77 41.79
N CYS A 642 26.90 22.45 41.99
CA CYS A 642 25.90 21.54 41.46
C CYS A 642 24.84 21.26 42.54
N TRP A 643 23.58 21.50 42.23
CA TRP A 643 22.43 21.22 43.08
C TRP A 643 21.79 19.91 42.65
N MET A 644 21.38 19.09 43.61
CA MET A 644 20.91 17.71 43.38
C MET A 644 19.62 17.47 44.13
N GLY A 645 18.53 17.19 43.41
CA GLY A 645 17.26 16.78 44.00
C GLY A 645 17.26 15.28 44.28
N GLU A 646 16.90 14.89 45.49
CA GLU A 646 16.79 13.49 45.92
C GLU A 646 15.43 13.22 46.58
N SER A 647 15.05 11.95 46.75
CA SER A 647 13.84 11.56 47.47
C SER A 647 13.76 12.00 48.93
N HIS A 648 14.87 12.46 49.53
CA HIS A 648 14.93 12.89 50.94
C HIS A 648 15.33 14.36 51.14
N GLY A 649 15.53 15.13 50.07
CA GLY A 649 15.77 16.57 50.16
C GLY A 649 16.57 17.16 49.00
N LEU A 650 17.14 18.35 49.24
CA LEU A 650 17.99 19.07 48.29
C LEU A 650 19.43 19.13 48.81
N PHE A 651 20.35 18.60 48.01
CA PHE A 651 21.79 18.62 48.28
C PHE A 651 22.51 19.61 47.36
N ARG A 652 23.69 20.06 47.80
CA ARG A 652 24.56 20.96 47.05
C ARG A 652 25.99 20.42 47.09
N VAL A 653 26.65 20.43 45.95
CA VAL A 653 28.09 20.21 45.82
C VAL A 653 28.75 21.56 45.51
N PRO A 654 29.45 22.20 46.46
CA PRO A 654 30.02 23.54 46.27
C PRO A 654 31.03 23.62 45.12
N LYS A 655 31.79 22.54 44.89
CA LYS A 655 32.87 22.49 43.90
C LYS A 655 32.87 21.15 43.16
N PRO A 656 31.96 20.92 42.19
CA PRO A 656 31.79 19.62 41.54
C PRO A 656 33.00 19.14 40.70
N LYS A 657 34.05 19.95 40.57
CA LYS A 657 35.32 19.59 39.88
C LYS A 657 36.43 19.11 40.83
N GLU A 658 36.27 19.27 42.14
CA GLU A 658 37.28 18.86 43.12
C GLU A 658 36.90 17.47 43.68
N PRO A 659 37.81 16.46 43.67
CA PRO A 659 37.49 15.08 44.09
C PRO A 659 37.06 14.89 45.56
N VAL A 660 37.14 15.94 46.37
CA VAL A 660 36.89 15.93 47.83
C VAL A 660 35.68 16.83 48.19
N SER A 661 34.90 17.26 47.21
CA SER A 661 33.69 18.06 47.45
C SER A 661 32.49 17.15 47.73
N ASP A 662 32.40 16.61 48.96
CA ASP A 662 31.21 15.87 49.39
C ASP A 662 29.92 16.74 49.35
N PRO A 663 28.75 16.13 49.13
CA PRO A 663 27.46 16.84 49.03
C PRO A 663 26.95 17.26 50.41
N GLU A 664 26.75 18.57 50.61
CA GLU A 664 26.09 19.12 51.79
C GLU A 664 24.56 19.11 51.61
N MET A 665 23.81 18.62 52.61
CA MET A 665 22.35 18.77 52.63
C MET A 665 22.00 20.24 52.81
N ALA A 666 21.44 20.86 51.77
CA ALA A 666 21.24 22.31 51.70
C ALA A 666 19.88 22.74 52.23
N ALA A 667 18.80 22.00 51.91
CA ALA A 667 17.43 22.34 52.31
C ALA A 667 16.43 21.19 52.08
N LEU A 668 15.16 21.45 52.40
CA LEU A 668 14.00 20.61 52.05
C LEU A 668 14.06 19.17 52.58
N ALA A 669 14.74 18.95 53.71
CA ALA A 669 14.91 17.63 54.32
C ALA A 669 13.56 16.92 54.56
N GLY A 670 13.45 15.68 54.08
CA GLY A 670 12.25 14.86 54.15
C GLY A 670 11.21 15.11 53.04
N LEU A 671 11.45 16.05 52.11
CA LEU A 671 10.63 16.23 50.91
C LEU A 671 11.31 15.57 49.71
N ASN A 672 10.53 14.93 48.85
CA ASN A 672 11.05 14.29 47.65
C ASN A 672 11.17 15.34 46.54
N VAL A 673 12.39 15.87 46.36
CA VAL A 673 12.68 16.97 45.42
C VAL A 673 12.77 16.39 44.03
N LEU A 674 11.85 16.85 43.17
CA LEU A 674 11.68 16.34 41.82
C LEU A 674 12.44 17.21 40.82
N THR A 675 12.02 18.46 40.65
CA THR A 675 12.53 19.36 39.60
C THR A 675 13.20 20.59 40.19
N LEU A 676 14.27 21.06 39.52
CA LEU A 676 15.01 22.27 39.88
C LEU A 676 15.07 23.22 38.69
N SER A 677 14.98 24.53 38.95
CA SER A 677 15.04 25.58 37.93
C SER A 677 15.67 26.85 38.47
N LEU A 678 16.23 27.70 37.60
CA LEU A 678 16.92 28.94 37.99
C LEU A 678 16.41 30.09 37.12
N ASP A 679 15.97 31.17 37.74
CA ASP A 679 15.35 32.31 37.03
C ASP A 679 16.37 33.37 36.56
N ALA A 680 15.87 34.48 36.01
CA ALA A 680 16.68 35.55 35.44
C ALA A 680 17.41 36.35 36.55
N GLU A 681 16.78 36.50 37.70
CA GLU A 681 17.29 37.12 38.91
C GLU A 681 18.40 36.25 39.55
N GLY A 682 18.28 34.93 39.44
CA GLY A 682 19.22 33.94 39.96
C GLY A 682 18.71 33.20 41.19
N ASP A 683 17.41 33.30 41.49
CA ASP A 683 16.78 32.50 42.54
C ASP A 683 16.63 31.05 42.07
N LEU A 684 16.78 30.11 43.01
CA LEU A 684 16.61 28.69 42.77
C LEU A 684 15.18 28.28 43.12
N TRP A 685 14.54 27.55 42.22
CA TRP A 685 13.19 27.04 42.37
C TRP A 685 13.21 25.52 42.45
N ALA A 686 12.44 24.94 43.36
CA ALA A 686 12.31 23.51 43.57
C ALA A 686 10.84 23.08 43.60
N GLY A 687 10.51 22.04 42.83
CA GLY A 687 9.21 21.38 42.84
C GLY A 687 9.31 19.99 43.48
N THR A 688 8.33 19.61 44.30
CA THR A 688 8.36 18.36 45.08
C THR A 688 7.24 17.39 44.72
N ARG A 689 7.40 16.12 45.15
CA ARG A 689 6.41 15.05 44.95
C ARG A 689 5.11 15.28 45.70
N GLU A 690 5.19 15.99 46.81
CA GLU A 690 4.08 16.41 47.66
C GLU A 690 3.32 17.61 47.07
N GLY A 691 3.63 18.00 45.82
CA GLY A 691 2.98 19.10 45.10
C GLY A 691 3.41 20.49 45.56
N GLU A 692 4.52 20.60 46.30
CA GLU A 692 4.98 21.88 46.83
C GLU A 692 5.91 22.60 45.84
N LEU A 693 5.81 23.92 45.80
CA LEU A 693 6.73 24.81 45.09
C LEU A 693 7.49 25.67 46.09
N TRP A 694 8.82 25.63 46.00
CA TRP A 694 9.73 26.33 46.89
C TRP A 694 10.65 27.26 46.10
N GLN A 695 10.91 28.47 46.62
CA GLN A 695 11.83 29.46 46.07
C GLN A 695 12.92 29.79 47.09
N MET A 696 14.18 29.78 46.67
CA MET A 696 15.33 30.27 47.42
C MET A 696 15.71 31.67 46.96
N ARG A 697 15.54 32.65 47.83
CA ARG A 697 16.10 34.01 47.64
C ARG A 697 17.36 34.16 48.46
N GLY A 698 18.49 34.35 47.79
CA GLY A 698 19.82 34.41 48.42
C GLY A 698 20.22 33.09 49.09
N LYS A 699 19.86 32.92 50.37
CA LYS A 699 20.07 31.68 51.16
C LYS A 699 18.83 31.21 51.93
N SER A 700 17.67 31.85 51.72
CA SER A 700 16.45 31.58 52.48
C SER A 700 15.41 30.94 51.58
N TRP A 701 14.95 29.75 51.97
CA TRP A 701 13.88 29.02 51.30
C TRP A 701 12.51 29.46 51.79
N SER A 702 11.58 29.62 50.86
CA SER A 702 10.18 29.96 51.14
C SER A 702 9.25 29.15 50.24
N ARG A 703 8.27 28.49 50.86
CA ARG A 703 7.19 27.81 50.14
C ARG A 703 6.26 28.85 49.53
N GLN A 704 5.95 28.71 48.25
CA GLN A 704 4.94 29.53 47.60
C GLN A 704 3.54 29.00 47.90
N THR A 705 2.63 29.90 48.25
CA THR A 705 1.22 29.59 48.47
C THR A 705 0.41 29.79 47.18
N ASN A 706 -0.84 29.33 47.18
CA ASN A 706 -1.79 29.37 46.05
C ASN A 706 -1.45 28.49 44.83
N VAL A 707 -0.33 27.75 44.86
CA VAL A 707 -0.09 26.61 43.94
C VAL A 707 -0.80 25.38 44.54
N PRO A 708 -1.66 24.65 43.81
CA PRO A 708 -2.39 23.51 44.37
C PRO A 708 -1.45 22.32 44.62
N GLY A 709 -1.44 21.83 45.86
CA GLY A 709 -0.55 20.76 46.33
C GLY A 709 -1.04 19.33 46.07
N ASP A 710 -2.18 19.15 45.41
CA ASP A 710 -2.80 17.81 45.24
C ASP A 710 -2.07 16.92 44.21
N HIS A 711 -1.08 17.47 43.48
CA HIS A 711 -0.40 16.81 42.38
C HIS A 711 1.12 17.08 42.37
N PRO A 712 1.98 16.06 42.17
CA PRO A 712 3.43 16.23 42.10
C PRO A 712 3.85 17.29 41.08
N VAL A 713 4.75 18.20 41.48
CA VAL A 713 5.38 19.18 40.59
C VAL A 713 6.60 18.54 39.94
N VAL A 714 6.58 18.43 38.61
CA VAL A 714 7.55 17.61 37.84
C VAL A 714 8.36 18.37 36.81
N ALA A 715 7.93 19.58 36.45
CA ALA A 715 8.69 20.51 35.63
C ALA A 715 8.48 21.95 36.09
N VAL A 716 9.55 22.73 36.20
CA VAL A 716 9.50 24.15 36.57
C VAL A 716 10.40 24.94 35.61
N VAL A 717 9.87 26.00 35.00
CA VAL A 717 10.60 26.84 34.01
C VAL A 717 10.26 28.32 34.22
N PRO A 718 11.24 29.24 34.32
CA PRO A 718 10.98 30.67 34.42
C PRO A 718 10.34 31.21 33.14
N ALA A 719 9.35 32.10 33.29
CA ALA A 719 8.72 32.77 32.15
C ALA A 719 9.53 34.01 31.75
N GLN A 720 9.68 34.28 30.45
CA GLN A 720 10.40 35.48 29.98
C GLN A 720 9.78 36.78 30.51
N VAL A 721 8.45 36.81 30.67
CA VAL A 721 7.69 37.98 31.13
C VAL A 721 7.23 37.79 32.58
N GLY A 722 8.18 37.49 33.46
CA GLY A 722 8.04 37.48 34.91
C GLY A 722 7.14 36.36 35.49
N GLY A 723 7.61 35.71 36.54
CA GLY A 723 6.94 34.56 37.15
C GLY A 723 7.40 33.23 36.54
N ILE A 724 6.67 32.16 36.82
CA ILE A 724 7.15 30.80 36.60
C ILE A 724 6.04 29.86 36.12
N TRP A 725 6.40 28.97 35.19
CA TRP A 725 5.56 27.88 34.72
C TRP A 725 5.83 26.61 35.52
N ILE A 726 4.75 25.91 35.86
CA ILE A 726 4.75 24.77 36.78
C ILE A 726 3.94 23.65 36.11
N GLY A 727 4.63 22.57 35.74
CA GLY A 727 4.03 21.37 35.18
C GLY A 727 3.82 20.32 36.27
N THR A 728 2.63 19.71 36.30
CA THR A 728 2.28 18.69 37.30
C THR A 728 1.94 17.36 36.66
N ARG A 729 2.08 16.26 37.41
CA ARG A 729 1.82 14.88 36.94
C ARG A 729 0.31 14.52 36.86
N GLY A 730 -0.60 15.50 36.81
CA GLY A 730 -2.05 15.25 36.76
C GLY A 730 -2.94 16.48 36.86
N GLY A 731 -2.45 17.58 37.43
CA GLY A 731 -3.17 18.86 37.54
C GLY A 731 -3.08 19.73 36.28
N GLY A 732 -2.24 19.40 35.31
CA GLY A 732 -1.96 20.24 34.15
C GLY A 732 -0.89 21.31 34.44
N LEU A 733 -1.01 22.43 33.73
CA LEU A 733 -0.05 23.54 33.74
C LEU A 733 -0.56 24.69 34.61
N TYR A 734 0.32 25.23 35.43
CA TYR A 734 0.08 26.46 36.17
C TYR A 734 1.09 27.54 35.78
N ARG A 735 0.66 28.80 35.78
CA ARG A 735 1.55 29.97 35.76
C ARG A 735 1.40 30.70 37.07
N TRP A 736 2.45 30.77 37.86
CA TRP A 736 2.49 31.59 39.07
C TRP A 736 3.16 32.93 38.77
N GLN A 737 2.52 34.03 39.16
CA GLN A 737 3.06 35.38 39.03
C GLN A 737 2.54 36.24 40.20
N ASN A 738 3.43 36.67 41.09
CA ASN A 738 3.11 37.53 42.24
C ASN A 738 1.94 37.00 43.11
N GLY A 739 1.88 35.68 43.33
CA GLY A 739 0.82 35.03 44.12
C GLY A 739 -0.51 34.78 43.39
N VAL A 740 -0.65 35.26 42.15
CA VAL A 740 -1.75 34.90 41.24
C VAL A 740 -1.35 33.65 40.47
N VAL A 741 -2.28 32.69 40.36
CA VAL A 741 -2.07 31.45 39.60
C VAL A 741 -3.10 31.35 38.47
N ALA A 742 -2.63 31.32 37.23
CA ALA A 742 -3.42 30.90 36.08
C ALA A 742 -3.27 29.38 35.88
N HIS A 743 -4.34 28.70 35.48
CA HIS A 743 -4.39 27.24 35.39
C HIS A 743 -4.91 26.80 34.01
N PHE A 744 -4.25 25.80 33.44
CA PHE A 744 -4.62 25.15 32.18
C PHE A 744 -4.67 23.64 32.39
N ASP A 745 -5.83 23.04 32.09
CA ASP A 745 -6.10 21.60 32.15
C ASP A 745 -6.84 21.17 30.86
N LYS A 746 -7.44 19.97 30.88
CA LYS A 746 -8.28 19.46 29.78
C LYS A 746 -9.50 20.32 29.44
N ARG A 747 -10.02 21.10 30.38
CA ARG A 747 -11.18 22.00 30.15
C ARG A 747 -10.74 23.27 29.43
N ASN A 748 -9.48 23.68 29.64
CA ASN A 748 -8.88 24.88 29.05
C ASN A 748 -8.05 24.58 27.78
N GLY A 749 -8.16 23.36 27.23
CA GLY A 749 -7.68 23.01 25.88
C GLY A 749 -6.47 22.06 25.82
N LEU A 750 -5.82 21.72 26.93
CA LEU A 750 -4.76 20.70 26.92
C LEU A 750 -5.34 19.32 26.61
N LEU A 751 -4.69 18.51 25.77
CA LEU A 751 -5.15 17.13 25.52
C LEU A 751 -4.84 16.19 26.71
N SER A 752 -3.79 16.51 27.49
CA SER A 752 -3.42 15.78 28.71
C SER A 752 -3.05 16.72 29.85
N SER A 753 -3.46 16.38 31.07
CA SER A 753 -3.08 17.08 32.32
C SER A 753 -1.82 16.48 32.96
N VAL A 754 -1.23 15.45 32.36
CA VAL A 754 0.02 14.83 32.84
C VAL A 754 1.17 15.43 32.06
N ILE A 755 1.83 16.42 32.64
CA ILE A 755 2.99 17.08 32.04
C ILE A 755 4.26 16.33 32.41
N ARG A 756 5.21 16.22 31.47
CA ARG A 756 6.56 15.68 31.69
C ARG A 756 7.66 16.72 31.46
N ALA A 757 7.53 17.54 30.43
CA ALA A 757 8.53 18.54 30.05
C ALA A 757 7.90 19.92 29.81
N LEU A 758 8.68 20.97 30.05
CA LEU A 758 8.36 22.36 29.70
C LEU A 758 9.59 23.01 29.08
N HIS A 759 9.40 23.82 28.05
CA HIS A 759 10.46 24.64 27.45
C HIS A 759 9.86 25.95 26.92
N GLU A 760 10.34 27.10 27.39
CA GLU A 760 9.96 28.40 26.81
C GLU A 760 11.04 28.86 25.84
N ASP A 761 10.67 29.05 24.57
CA ASP A 761 11.63 29.43 23.54
C ASP A 761 11.98 30.92 23.55
N GLY A 762 13.00 31.30 22.78
CA GLY A 762 13.46 32.69 22.66
C GLY A 762 12.39 33.71 22.21
N ALA A 763 11.25 33.27 21.68
CA ALA A 763 10.14 34.14 21.27
C ALA A 763 8.98 34.17 22.29
N GLY A 764 9.17 33.64 23.51
CA GLY A 764 8.14 33.58 24.55
C GLY A 764 7.02 32.58 24.23
N THR A 765 7.29 31.58 23.39
CA THR A 765 6.35 30.47 23.15
C THR A 765 6.67 29.34 24.12
N LEU A 766 5.68 28.94 24.92
CA LEU A 766 5.81 27.80 25.82
C LEU A 766 5.44 26.50 25.08
N TRP A 767 6.37 25.55 25.10
CA TRP A 767 6.23 24.19 24.60
C TRP A 767 6.09 23.24 25.78
N ILE A 768 5.08 22.37 25.72
CA ILE A 768 4.60 21.56 26.84
C ILE A 768 4.59 20.10 26.38
N GLY A 769 5.46 19.29 26.96
CA GLY A 769 5.51 17.85 26.71
C GLY A 769 4.58 17.13 27.68
N THR A 770 3.66 16.33 27.16
CA THR A 770 2.65 15.62 27.96
C THR A 770 2.72 14.11 27.75
N VAL A 771 2.07 13.34 28.63
CA VAL A 771 1.84 11.89 28.45
C VAL A 771 0.48 11.69 27.77
N GLY A 772 0.46 11.04 26.60
CA GLY A 772 -0.76 10.73 25.84
C GLY A 772 -1.53 11.94 25.30
N GLY A 773 -0.89 13.12 25.21
CA GLY A 773 -1.48 14.35 24.67
C GLY A 773 -0.55 15.10 23.70
N GLY A 774 0.59 14.50 23.36
CA GLY A 774 1.60 15.01 22.45
C GLY A 774 2.29 16.28 22.96
N LEU A 775 2.75 17.08 22.00
CA LEU A 775 3.37 18.38 22.21
C LEU A 775 2.30 19.46 22.18
N SER A 776 2.14 20.23 23.27
CA SER A 776 1.23 21.38 23.30
C SER A 776 2.01 22.69 23.26
N ARG A 777 1.51 23.67 22.50
CA ARG A 777 2.11 25.00 22.32
C ARG A 777 1.17 26.07 22.84
N LEU A 778 1.61 26.84 23.82
CA LEU A 778 0.92 28.00 24.35
C LEU A 778 1.63 29.29 23.91
N ARG A 779 0.94 30.11 23.11
CA ARG A 779 1.42 31.42 22.65
C ARG A 779 0.28 32.42 22.65
N GLU A 780 0.49 33.62 23.20
CA GLU A 780 -0.52 34.69 23.24
C GLU A 780 -1.86 34.21 23.84
N GLY A 781 -1.82 33.30 24.82
CA GLY A 781 -2.99 32.70 25.44
C GLY A 781 -3.71 31.63 24.60
N LYS A 782 -3.29 31.38 23.36
CA LYS A 782 -3.84 30.32 22.49
C LYS A 782 -3.03 29.04 22.67
N LEU A 783 -3.72 27.95 22.96
CA LEU A 783 -3.14 26.61 23.09
C LEU A 783 -3.48 25.78 21.85
N VAL A 784 -2.47 25.17 21.24
CA VAL A 784 -2.61 24.24 20.11
C VAL A 784 -1.75 23.02 20.39
N SER A 785 -2.30 21.83 20.24
CA SER A 785 -1.60 20.56 20.46
C SER A 785 -1.31 19.86 19.13
N PHE A 786 -0.18 19.14 19.10
CA PHE A 786 0.23 18.26 18.00
C PHE A 786 0.38 16.86 18.59
N THR A 787 -0.16 15.87 17.90
CA THR A 787 -0.22 14.45 18.28
C THR A 787 0.26 13.58 17.14
N MET A 788 0.19 12.26 17.29
CA MET A 788 0.35 11.29 16.19
C MET A 788 -0.60 11.56 15.00
N ARG A 789 -1.73 12.25 15.21
CA ARG A 789 -2.65 12.65 14.12
C ARG A 789 -2.08 13.74 13.22
N GLU A 790 -1.37 14.68 13.82
CA GLU A 790 -0.66 15.75 13.10
C GLU A 790 0.74 15.31 12.65
N GLY A 791 1.20 14.12 13.02
CA GLY A 791 2.43 13.49 12.50
C GLY A 791 3.59 13.33 13.48
N LEU A 792 3.41 13.54 14.80
CA LEU A 792 4.41 13.11 15.78
C LEU A 792 4.56 11.56 15.80
N PRO A 793 5.72 11.00 16.20
CA PRO A 793 5.87 9.54 16.29
C PRO A 793 5.16 8.92 17.50
N ASP A 794 4.97 9.71 18.56
CA ASP A 794 4.34 9.30 19.81
C ASP A 794 3.63 10.50 20.47
N ASP A 795 2.68 10.21 21.36
CA ASP A 795 1.91 11.18 22.14
C ASP A 795 2.47 11.39 23.55
N THR A 796 3.52 10.66 23.94
CA THR A 796 4.33 10.94 25.13
C THR A 796 5.60 11.69 24.76
N ILE A 797 5.69 12.94 25.21
CA ILE A 797 6.89 13.78 25.08
C ILE A 797 7.56 13.89 26.44
N SER A 798 8.66 13.17 26.63
CA SER A 798 9.41 13.10 27.89
C SER A 798 10.46 14.20 28.05
N GLN A 799 11.01 14.70 26.95
CA GLN A 799 12.06 15.74 26.95
C GLN A 799 11.83 16.74 25.81
N ILE A 800 12.19 18.01 26.00
CA ILE A 800 12.17 19.05 24.95
C ILE A 800 13.49 19.81 25.02
N LEU A 801 14.24 19.87 23.93
CA LEU A 801 15.46 20.64 23.78
C LEU A 801 15.38 21.51 22.51
N GLU A 802 15.95 22.72 22.57
CA GLU A 802 16.03 23.64 21.42
C GLU A 802 17.47 23.79 20.93
N ASP A 803 17.67 23.65 19.62
CA ASP A 803 18.97 23.88 18.99
C ASP A 803 19.14 25.33 18.48
N ASN A 804 20.36 25.63 18.03
CA ASN A 804 20.71 26.95 17.49
C ASN A 804 20.19 27.19 16.05
N TYR A 805 19.39 26.26 15.49
CA TYR A 805 18.90 26.26 14.11
C TYR A 805 17.36 26.36 14.05
N ALA A 806 16.74 26.84 15.14
CA ALA A 806 15.29 27.00 15.29
C ALA A 806 14.48 25.70 15.13
N ARG A 807 15.04 24.57 15.56
CA ARG A 807 14.33 23.28 15.64
C ARG A 807 14.16 22.85 17.09
N LEU A 808 13.06 22.14 17.36
CA LEU A 808 12.83 21.45 18.62
C LEU A 808 13.18 19.98 18.45
N TRP A 809 13.90 19.44 19.43
CA TRP A 809 14.18 18.02 19.57
C TRP A 809 13.40 17.51 20.78
N LEU A 810 12.74 16.38 20.61
CA LEU A 810 11.72 15.81 21.48
C LEU A 810 12.16 14.41 21.85
N GLY A 811 12.40 14.16 23.14
CA GLY A 811 12.51 12.80 23.65
C GLY A 811 11.12 12.20 23.77
N THR A 812 10.92 10.99 23.26
CA THR A 812 9.63 10.28 23.27
C THR A 812 9.80 8.83 23.70
N ASP A 813 8.70 8.11 23.88
CA ASP A 813 8.74 6.67 24.16
C ASP A 813 9.11 5.85 22.89
N ARG A 814 9.17 6.49 21.70
CA ARG A 814 9.54 5.93 20.39
C ARG A 814 10.69 6.69 19.72
N GLY A 815 11.71 7.01 20.51
CA GLY A 815 12.95 7.62 20.05
C GLY A 815 12.98 9.14 20.18
N ILE A 816 14.00 9.74 19.56
CA ILE A 816 14.21 11.20 19.54
C ILE A 816 13.69 11.74 18.22
N ALA A 817 12.66 12.58 18.27
CA ALA A 817 12.15 13.29 17.10
C ALA A 817 12.66 14.73 17.05
N TYR A 818 13.02 15.27 15.89
CA TYR A 818 13.16 16.72 15.74
C TYR A 818 12.24 17.29 14.66
N VAL A 819 11.77 18.51 14.90
CA VAL A 819 10.81 19.24 14.07
C VAL A 819 11.26 20.69 13.93
N ALA A 820 11.16 21.26 12.73
CA ALA A 820 11.38 22.68 12.52
C ALA A 820 10.26 23.51 13.18
N LYS A 821 10.60 24.58 13.91
CA LYS A 821 9.58 25.43 14.55
C LYS A 821 8.65 26.11 13.55
N ASN A 822 9.07 26.26 12.28
CA ASN A 822 8.20 26.78 11.22
C ASN A 822 7.07 25.80 10.87
N ASP A 823 7.36 24.51 10.71
CA ASP A 823 6.36 23.49 10.36
C ASP A 823 5.26 23.40 11.44
N LEU A 824 5.65 23.45 12.72
CA LEU A 824 4.72 23.56 13.86
C LEU A 824 3.90 24.85 13.84
N GLN A 825 4.46 25.95 13.32
CA GLN A 825 3.73 27.22 13.17
C GLN A 825 2.74 27.17 11.99
N GLU A 826 3.09 26.52 10.88
CA GLU A 826 2.22 26.37 9.71
C GLU A 826 1.02 25.47 10.00
N VAL A 827 1.23 24.32 10.67
CA VAL A 827 0.12 23.44 11.08
C VAL A 827 -0.83 24.16 12.04
N ALA A 828 -0.30 24.83 13.06
CA ALA A 828 -1.11 25.59 14.00
C ALA A 828 -1.72 26.89 13.44
N ALA A 829 -1.32 27.30 12.22
CA ALA A 829 -1.96 28.38 11.47
C ALA A 829 -2.99 27.85 10.45
N GLY A 830 -3.18 26.53 10.35
CA GLY A 830 -4.06 25.89 9.36
C GLY A 830 -3.52 25.97 7.92
N LYS A 831 -2.23 26.27 7.73
CA LYS A 831 -1.58 26.31 6.40
C LYS A 831 -1.10 24.95 5.93
N ALA A 832 -0.75 24.08 6.88
CA ALA A 832 -0.40 22.69 6.66
C ALA A 832 -1.32 21.80 7.53
N THR A 833 -1.52 20.54 7.12
CA THR A 833 -2.35 19.57 7.85
C THR A 833 -1.53 18.64 8.75
N ALA A 834 -0.24 18.46 8.45
CA ALA A 834 0.66 17.58 9.19
C ALA A 834 2.11 18.09 9.19
N ILE A 835 2.86 17.71 10.22
CA ILE A 835 4.31 17.81 10.33
C ILE A 835 4.96 16.46 10.00
N TYR A 836 6.24 16.48 9.65
CA TYR A 836 7.02 15.28 9.31
C TYR A 836 8.34 15.30 10.08
N PRO A 837 8.35 14.95 11.39
CA PRO A 837 9.55 14.86 12.20
C PRO A 837 10.59 13.92 11.59
N GLN A 838 11.86 14.28 11.73
CA GLN A 838 12.93 13.28 11.62
C GLN A 838 13.08 12.57 12.97
N VAL A 839 12.86 11.27 12.97
CA VAL A 839 12.96 10.41 14.16
C VAL A 839 14.27 9.62 14.13
N TYR A 840 14.86 9.43 15.30
CA TYR A 840 15.95 8.48 15.55
C TYR A 840 15.47 7.47 16.59
N GLY A 841 15.61 6.17 16.32
CA GLY A 841 15.30 5.07 17.24
C GLY A 841 16.37 3.97 17.19
N ARG A 842 15.98 2.72 17.43
CA ARG A 842 16.89 1.55 17.30
C ARG A 842 17.53 1.44 15.91
N PRO A 843 16.83 1.67 14.77
CA PRO A 843 17.45 1.61 13.44
C PRO A 843 18.54 2.68 13.21
N GLU A 844 18.50 3.77 13.98
CA GLU A 844 19.51 4.84 13.96
C GLU A 844 20.63 4.61 14.99
N GLY A 845 20.62 3.48 15.68
CA GLY A 845 21.64 3.04 16.65
C GLY A 845 21.29 3.29 18.12
N MET A 846 20.08 3.73 18.48
CA MET A 846 19.73 3.92 19.89
C MET A 846 19.58 2.58 20.64
N PRO A 847 20.15 2.42 21.86
CA PRO A 847 20.08 1.16 22.61
C PRO A 847 18.69 0.90 23.19
N SER A 848 17.91 1.95 23.45
CA SER A 848 16.47 1.91 23.69
C SER A 848 15.83 3.09 22.97
N GLU A 849 14.58 2.92 22.51
CA GLU A 849 13.80 4.01 21.93
C GLU A 849 13.18 4.89 23.02
N GLU A 850 12.96 4.36 24.22
CA GLU A 850 12.33 5.13 25.29
C GLU A 850 13.32 6.13 25.91
N CYS A 851 13.13 7.41 25.59
CA CYS A 851 13.75 8.53 26.30
C CYS A 851 13.13 8.67 27.68
N THR A 852 13.95 8.60 28.73
CA THR A 852 13.46 8.60 30.10
C THR A 852 12.82 9.94 30.47
N GLY A 853 11.64 9.87 31.08
CA GLY A 853 11.07 11.00 31.81
C GLY A 853 11.65 11.08 33.21
N GLY A 854 12.77 11.81 33.36
CA GLY A 854 13.26 12.34 34.63
C GLY A 854 12.84 13.79 34.79
N PHE A 855 12.68 14.26 36.02
CA PHE A 855 12.12 15.58 36.31
C PHE A 855 12.99 16.71 35.73
N SER A 856 12.35 17.77 35.23
CA SER A 856 13.07 18.80 34.45
C SER A 856 14.24 19.43 35.25
N PRO A 857 15.46 19.54 34.69
CA PRO A 857 15.87 19.16 33.33
C PRO A 857 16.26 17.66 33.16
N ALA A 858 15.56 16.95 32.27
CA ALA A 858 15.82 15.55 31.92
C ALA A 858 16.97 15.35 30.91
N GLY A 859 17.08 16.32 30.00
CA GLY A 859 18.06 16.37 28.91
C GLY A 859 18.85 17.68 28.96
N LEU A 860 19.99 17.70 28.29
CA LEU A 860 21.00 18.76 28.43
C LEU A 860 21.48 19.24 27.06
N ARG A 861 21.43 20.55 26.83
CA ARG A 861 22.20 21.19 25.75
C ARG A 861 23.53 21.67 26.31
N SER A 862 24.63 21.07 25.86
CA SER A 862 25.98 21.46 26.28
C SER A 862 26.40 22.81 25.71
N GLN A 863 27.46 23.39 26.28
CA GLN A 863 28.13 24.61 25.80
C GLN A 863 28.74 24.42 24.41
N SER A 864 29.09 23.18 24.01
CA SER A 864 29.47 22.84 22.63
C SER A 864 28.31 22.85 21.64
N GLY A 865 27.07 22.98 22.12
CA GLY A 865 25.85 22.95 21.30
C GLY A 865 25.32 21.54 20.99
N GLN A 866 25.88 20.49 21.58
CA GLN A 866 25.38 19.12 21.45
C GLN A 866 24.17 18.90 22.37
N LEU A 867 23.28 17.99 21.97
CA LEU A 867 22.05 17.67 22.69
C LEU A 867 22.16 16.27 23.31
N TRP A 868 22.06 16.19 24.63
CA TRP A 868 22.20 14.97 25.41
C TRP A 868 20.82 14.54 25.92
N PHE A 869 20.38 13.36 25.48
CA PHE A 869 19.12 12.74 25.86
C PHE A 869 19.40 11.55 26.78
N SER A 870 18.70 11.51 27.90
CA SER A 870 18.66 10.34 28.79
C SER A 870 17.67 9.31 28.25
N THR A 871 18.00 8.01 28.35
CA THR A 871 17.18 6.88 27.90
C THR A 871 17.17 5.76 28.94
N LEU A 872 16.31 4.75 28.76
CA LEU A 872 16.30 3.56 29.63
C LEU A 872 17.63 2.78 29.61
N LYS A 873 18.32 2.72 28.46
CA LYS A 873 19.58 1.98 28.26
C LYS A 873 20.79 2.91 28.02
N GLY A 874 20.91 3.98 28.83
CA GLY A 874 22.06 4.90 28.79
C GLY A 874 21.75 6.28 28.20
N ILE A 875 22.75 6.91 27.60
CA ILE A 875 22.68 8.30 27.10
C ILE A 875 22.90 8.34 25.58
N VAL A 876 22.11 9.18 24.91
CA VAL A 876 22.21 9.43 23.47
C VAL A 876 22.55 10.90 23.24
N VAL A 877 23.67 11.16 22.56
CA VAL A 877 24.15 12.50 22.24
C VAL A 877 23.97 12.77 20.74
N ALA A 878 23.13 13.72 20.40
CA ALA A 878 22.93 14.21 19.04
C ALA A 878 23.76 15.47 18.80
N ASP A 879 24.41 15.54 17.63
CA ASP A 879 25.00 16.78 17.12
C ASP A 879 23.97 17.48 16.22
N PRO A 880 23.37 18.62 16.62
CA PRO A 880 22.38 19.29 15.80
C PRO A 880 22.99 20.07 14.63
N ARG A 881 24.31 20.22 14.53
CA ARG A 881 24.91 21.00 13.44
C ARG A 881 24.56 20.39 12.08
N PRO A 882 23.98 21.14 11.13
CA PRO A 882 23.77 20.65 9.78
C PRO A 882 25.12 20.22 9.20
N ARG A 883 25.25 18.93 8.89
CA ARG A 883 26.35 18.46 8.07
C ARG A 883 26.06 18.91 6.64
N ALA A 884 27.09 19.37 5.94
CA ALA A 884 26.97 19.58 4.50
C ALA A 884 26.86 18.19 3.87
N SER A 885 25.64 17.73 3.61
CA SER A 885 25.43 16.49 2.89
C SER A 885 25.56 16.77 1.40
N ASP A 886 26.49 16.07 0.73
CA ASP A 886 26.53 15.98 -0.73
C ASP A 886 25.43 15.01 -1.24
N VAL A 887 24.40 14.70 -0.43
CA VAL A 887 23.32 13.78 -0.81
C VAL A 887 22.56 14.41 -1.98
N PRO A 888 22.61 13.81 -3.18
CA PRO A 888 22.01 14.40 -4.36
C PRO A 888 20.49 14.56 -4.17
N VAL A 889 19.94 15.64 -4.73
CA VAL A 889 18.48 15.84 -4.75
C VAL A 889 17.84 14.63 -5.45
N PRO A 890 16.89 13.91 -4.81
CA PRO A 890 16.46 12.59 -5.24
C PRO A 890 15.90 12.61 -6.66
N ASN A 891 16.35 11.68 -7.48
CA ASN A 891 15.77 11.50 -8.81
C ASN A 891 14.38 10.89 -8.67
N VAL A 892 13.38 11.52 -9.28
CA VAL A 892 11.99 11.04 -9.25
C VAL A 892 11.72 10.26 -10.52
N VAL A 893 11.32 9.00 -10.37
CA VAL A 893 11.04 8.10 -11.48
C VAL A 893 9.56 7.80 -11.51
N LEU A 894 8.91 8.01 -12.66
CA LEU A 894 7.56 7.50 -12.90
C LEU A 894 7.70 6.03 -13.32
N GLU A 895 7.26 5.12 -12.45
CA GLU A 895 7.47 3.68 -12.62
C GLU A 895 6.45 3.09 -13.61
N GLU A 896 5.18 3.36 -13.37
CA GLU A 896 4.07 2.86 -14.17
C GLU A 896 2.90 3.84 -14.17
N VAL A 897 2.05 3.73 -15.20
CA VAL A 897 0.75 4.39 -15.26
C VAL A 897 -0.29 3.33 -15.54
N LEU A 898 -1.24 3.18 -14.62
CA LEU A 898 -2.37 2.28 -14.77
C LEU A 898 -3.53 3.05 -15.41
N VAL A 899 -4.16 2.46 -16.42
CA VAL A 899 -5.40 2.98 -17.03
C VAL A 899 -6.46 1.89 -16.89
N ASP A 900 -7.53 2.20 -16.17
CA ASP A 900 -8.59 1.25 -15.80
C ASP A 900 -8.06 -0.03 -15.15
N GLY A 901 -6.97 0.09 -14.38
CA GLY A 901 -6.27 -1.01 -13.71
C GLY A 901 -5.20 -1.72 -14.54
N VAL A 902 -4.99 -1.32 -15.81
CA VAL A 902 -4.03 -1.96 -16.73
C VAL A 902 -2.81 -1.07 -16.96
N ALA A 903 -1.62 -1.59 -16.65
CA ALA A 903 -0.35 -0.91 -16.84
C ALA A 903 -0.05 -0.61 -18.32
N GLN A 904 0.34 0.63 -18.62
CA GLN A 904 0.64 1.10 -19.98
C GLN A 904 2.13 1.07 -20.28
N ALA A 905 2.56 0.19 -21.20
CA ALA A 905 3.92 0.20 -21.72
C ALA A 905 4.16 1.43 -22.61
N GLY A 906 5.22 2.20 -22.34
CA GLY A 906 5.55 3.40 -23.09
C GLY A 906 5.91 3.11 -24.55
N GLN A 907 4.97 3.30 -25.47
CA GLN A 907 5.17 3.04 -26.90
C GLN A 907 6.13 4.04 -27.56
N GLY A 908 7.38 3.61 -27.79
CA GLY A 908 8.23 4.20 -28.82
C GLY A 908 7.77 3.71 -30.20
N SER A 909 7.38 4.63 -31.09
CA SER A 909 6.81 4.27 -32.39
C SER A 909 7.88 3.81 -33.39
N SER A 910 7.64 2.66 -34.03
CA SER A 910 7.97 2.47 -35.44
C SER A 910 6.75 1.90 -36.17
N VAL A 911 6.43 2.48 -37.32
CA VAL A 911 5.28 2.08 -38.15
C VAL A 911 5.72 0.95 -39.08
N GLY A 912 4.98 -0.15 -39.09
CA GLY A 912 5.13 -1.26 -40.02
C GLY A 912 3.76 -1.89 -40.28
N ASP A 913 3.47 -2.17 -41.56
CA ASP A 913 2.12 -2.49 -42.01
C ASP A 913 1.51 -3.77 -41.43
N GLY A 914 0.18 -3.76 -41.28
CA GLY A 914 -0.56 -4.83 -40.62
C GLY A 914 -0.82 -6.06 -41.50
N SER A 915 -0.89 -7.23 -40.86
CA SER A 915 -1.62 -8.39 -41.38
C SER A 915 -2.11 -9.29 -40.25
N ALA A 916 -3.32 -9.85 -40.43
CA ALA A 916 -3.90 -10.98 -39.71
C ALA A 916 -3.87 -10.99 -38.16
N ALA A 917 -4.99 -10.58 -37.54
CA ALA A 917 -5.29 -10.98 -36.16
C ALA A 917 -5.81 -12.43 -36.14
N GLU A 918 -5.01 -13.35 -35.61
CA GLU A 918 -5.43 -14.72 -35.32
C GLU A 918 -6.05 -14.78 -33.91
N LYS A 919 -7.14 -15.54 -33.74
CA LYS A 919 -7.87 -15.62 -32.45
C LYS A 919 -7.26 -16.68 -31.54
N THR A 920 -6.91 -16.31 -30.31
CA THR A 920 -6.60 -17.26 -29.23
C THR A 920 -7.24 -16.88 -27.89
N ASP A 921 -8.21 -17.70 -27.51
CA ASP A 921 -8.69 -18.09 -26.16
C ASP A 921 -8.62 -17.09 -24.97
N ASP A 922 -9.81 -16.62 -24.55
CA ASP A 922 -10.04 -15.83 -23.33
C ASP A 922 -10.13 -16.74 -22.06
N SER A 923 -9.00 -17.17 -21.48
CA SER A 923 -9.03 -17.80 -20.15
C SER A 923 -7.75 -17.71 -19.30
N LYS A 924 -7.11 -16.54 -19.20
CA LYS A 924 -6.14 -16.25 -18.11
C LYS A 924 -6.26 -14.81 -17.62
N PRO A 925 -6.32 -14.55 -16.30
CA PRO A 925 -6.21 -13.18 -15.78
C PRO A 925 -4.79 -12.65 -16.02
N ALA A 926 -4.68 -11.48 -16.66
CA ALA A 926 -3.40 -10.82 -16.88
C ALA A 926 -2.88 -10.23 -15.57
N SER A 927 -1.82 -10.82 -15.01
CA SER A 927 -1.18 -10.35 -13.77
C SER A 927 0.07 -9.54 -14.05
N HIS A 928 0.15 -8.34 -13.47
CA HIS A 928 1.29 -7.43 -13.34
C HIS A 928 2.62 -7.90 -13.94
N SER A 929 3.00 -7.32 -15.09
CA SER A 929 4.37 -7.34 -15.60
C SER A 929 5.01 -5.97 -15.32
N PRO A 930 6.13 -5.87 -14.58
CA PRO A 930 6.75 -4.58 -14.28
C PRO A 930 7.38 -3.98 -15.54
N THR A 931 6.66 -3.05 -16.18
CA THR A 931 7.15 -2.33 -17.35
C THR A 931 8.30 -1.38 -17.02
N ARG A 932 9.11 -1.08 -18.04
CA ARG A 932 10.21 -0.11 -18.02
C ARG A 932 9.76 1.24 -17.43
N PRO A 933 10.55 1.88 -16.54
CA PRO A 933 10.23 3.22 -16.05
C PRO A 933 10.07 4.20 -17.22
N LEU A 934 8.97 4.96 -17.20
CA LEU A 934 8.59 5.84 -18.30
C LEU A 934 9.63 6.94 -18.45
N SER A 935 10.27 7.00 -19.61
CA SER A 935 11.35 7.95 -19.86
C SER A 935 10.78 9.37 -20.04
N ARG A 936 11.53 10.40 -19.65
CA ARG A 936 11.16 11.85 -19.54
C ARG A 936 10.48 12.53 -20.75
N SER A 937 10.19 11.82 -21.82
CA SER A 937 9.63 12.35 -23.08
C SER A 937 8.59 11.43 -23.73
N GLN A 938 7.81 10.67 -22.95
CA GLN A 938 6.74 9.81 -23.48
C GLN A 938 5.36 10.49 -23.38
N SER A 939 4.54 10.31 -24.42
CA SER A 939 3.18 10.83 -24.50
C SER A 939 2.16 9.69 -24.51
N LEU A 940 1.30 9.61 -23.51
CA LEU A 940 0.21 8.64 -23.44
C LEU A 940 -1.04 9.20 -24.13
N ARG A 941 -1.62 8.48 -25.08
CA ARG A 941 -2.87 8.86 -25.76
C ARG A 941 -3.97 7.87 -25.40
N LEU A 942 -5.05 8.37 -24.82
CA LEU A 942 -6.21 7.56 -24.42
C LEU A 942 -7.38 7.74 -25.38
N PRO A 943 -8.18 6.68 -25.62
CA PRO A 943 -9.39 6.79 -26.40
C PRO A 943 -10.46 7.66 -25.70
N PRO A 944 -11.56 8.02 -26.38
CA PRO A 944 -12.65 8.74 -25.75
C PRO A 944 -13.44 7.88 -24.77
N GLY A 945 -13.45 8.25 -23.50
CA GLY A 945 -14.19 7.55 -22.46
C GLY A 945 -14.01 8.16 -21.07
N ARG A 946 -14.62 7.52 -20.07
CA ARG A 946 -14.22 7.68 -18.66
C ARG A 946 -13.12 6.67 -18.38
N HIS A 947 -11.93 7.16 -18.12
CA HIS A 947 -10.78 6.35 -17.71
C HIS A 947 -10.36 6.76 -16.29
N ARG A 948 -10.16 5.77 -15.41
CA ARG A 948 -9.46 5.96 -14.15
C ARG A 948 -7.98 5.79 -14.41
N ILE A 949 -7.18 6.79 -14.04
CA ILE A 949 -5.72 6.76 -14.23
C ILE A 949 -5.04 6.76 -12.87
N GLU A 950 -4.04 5.91 -12.68
CA GLU A 950 -3.21 5.91 -11.48
C GLU A 950 -1.74 6.09 -11.88
N PHE A 951 -1.12 7.14 -11.34
CA PHE A 951 0.30 7.43 -11.56
C PHE A 951 1.10 6.85 -10.40
N HIS A 952 1.98 5.88 -10.66
CA HIS A 952 2.87 5.30 -9.66
C HIS A 952 4.29 5.82 -9.88
N TYR A 953 4.84 6.45 -8.86
CA TYR A 953 6.14 7.11 -8.92
C TYR A 953 6.96 6.80 -7.67
N THR A 954 8.27 6.82 -7.84
CA THR A 954 9.21 6.55 -6.77
C THR A 954 10.29 7.63 -6.71
N GLY A 955 10.80 7.89 -5.51
CA GLY A 955 12.00 8.68 -5.31
C GLY A 955 13.15 7.72 -5.06
N LEU A 956 14.27 7.91 -5.76
CA LEU A 956 15.48 7.14 -5.51
C LEU A 956 16.39 7.96 -4.59
N SER A 957 16.20 7.74 -3.29
CA SER A 957 17.20 8.06 -2.26
C SER A 957 17.19 6.96 -1.19
N PHE A 958 18.37 6.40 -0.95
CA PHE A 958 18.61 5.34 0.01
C PHE A 958 18.94 5.87 1.41
N ALA A 959 19.19 7.19 1.55
CA ALA A 959 19.35 7.95 2.79
C ALA A 959 18.31 7.58 3.86
N ALA A 960 17.07 7.96 3.59
CA ALA A 960 15.89 7.69 4.40
C ALA A 960 14.67 7.60 3.47
N PRO A 961 14.55 6.51 2.68
CA PRO A 961 13.52 6.38 1.65
C PRO A 961 12.10 6.49 2.20
N GLU A 962 11.88 6.05 3.44
CA GLU A 962 10.62 6.19 4.17
C GLU A 962 10.27 7.63 4.59
N ARG A 963 11.22 8.58 4.44
CA ARG A 963 11.07 10.01 4.80
C ARG A 963 10.99 10.93 3.59
N MET A 964 11.04 10.40 2.37
CA MET A 964 10.86 11.22 1.16
C MET A 964 9.43 11.70 1.05
N ARG A 965 9.26 13.02 0.88
CA ARG A 965 7.95 13.63 0.60
C ARG A 965 7.77 13.90 -0.88
N PHE A 966 6.56 13.73 -1.39
CA PHE A 966 6.23 13.95 -2.80
C PHE A 966 5.20 15.06 -2.95
N ARG A 967 5.30 15.83 -4.03
CA ARG A 967 4.27 16.76 -4.50
C ARG A 967 4.02 16.52 -5.97
N TYR A 968 2.76 16.65 -6.39
CA TYR A 968 2.36 16.47 -7.79
C TYR A 968 1.43 17.60 -8.27
N ARG A 969 1.27 17.69 -9.58
CA ARG A 969 0.21 18.46 -10.24
C ARG A 969 -0.05 17.92 -11.64
N LEU A 970 -1.31 17.93 -12.08
CA LEU A 970 -1.74 17.61 -13.43
C LEU A 970 -2.24 18.88 -14.11
N GLU A 971 -1.37 19.59 -14.82
CA GLU A 971 -1.76 20.80 -15.55
C GLU A 971 -2.66 20.43 -16.73
N PRO A 972 -3.77 21.15 -17.03
CA PRO A 972 -4.31 22.33 -16.33
C PRO A 972 -5.45 22.01 -15.34
N LEU A 973 -5.60 20.76 -14.87
CA LEU A 973 -6.65 20.37 -13.92
C LEU A 973 -6.34 20.91 -12.51
N ASP A 974 -5.10 20.75 -12.07
CA ASP A 974 -4.61 21.27 -10.79
C ASP A 974 -4.03 22.68 -10.98
N THR A 975 -4.45 23.64 -10.14
CA THR A 975 -3.96 25.04 -10.21
C THR A 975 -2.64 25.25 -9.48
N ASP A 976 -2.40 24.49 -8.42
CA ASP A 976 -1.22 24.55 -7.55
C ASP A 976 -0.64 23.14 -7.31
N TRP A 977 0.53 23.05 -6.68
CA TRP A 977 1.10 21.77 -6.27
C TRP A 977 0.29 21.14 -5.12
N VAL A 978 -0.07 19.87 -5.26
CA VAL A 978 -0.70 19.05 -4.22
C VAL A 978 0.39 18.27 -3.47
N ASP A 979 0.38 18.34 -2.13
CA ASP A 979 1.27 17.54 -1.27
C ASP A 979 0.71 16.12 -1.10
N ALA A 980 1.51 15.11 -1.46
CA ALA A 980 1.16 13.70 -1.32
C ALA A 980 1.74 13.07 -0.04
N GLY A 981 2.49 13.84 0.77
CA GLY A 981 3.22 13.31 1.90
C GLY A 981 4.15 12.18 1.45
N LEU A 982 3.97 10.98 2.03
CA LEU A 982 4.76 9.78 1.72
C LEU A 982 4.15 8.91 0.59
N GLN A 983 3.03 9.32 -0.01
CA GLN A 983 2.32 8.50 -1.01
C GLN A 983 3.09 8.44 -2.34
N ARG A 984 3.27 7.21 -2.84
CA ARG A 984 3.95 6.86 -4.11
C ARG A 984 2.98 6.54 -5.26
N SER A 985 1.68 6.71 -5.05
CA SER A 985 0.64 6.55 -6.06
C SER A 985 -0.45 7.61 -5.93
N VAL A 986 -0.96 8.08 -7.07
CA VAL A 986 -2.03 9.10 -7.16
C VAL A 986 -3.09 8.69 -8.18
N PRO A 987 -4.34 8.46 -7.77
CA PRO A 987 -5.45 8.17 -8.68
C PRO A 987 -6.18 9.45 -9.13
N TYR A 988 -6.60 9.45 -10.40
CA TYR A 988 -7.56 10.38 -10.98
C TYR A 988 -8.73 9.57 -11.55
N ASP A 989 -9.90 9.63 -10.90
CA ASP A 989 -11.08 8.83 -11.27
C ASP A 989 -11.71 9.23 -12.62
N TYR A 990 -11.51 10.49 -13.05
CA TYR A 990 -12.02 10.99 -14.32
C TYR A 990 -11.21 12.18 -14.82
N LEU A 991 -10.71 12.08 -16.05
CA LEU A 991 -10.12 13.20 -16.79
C LEU A 991 -11.00 13.55 -18.00
N PRO A 992 -11.46 14.81 -18.11
CA PRO A 992 -12.13 15.30 -19.32
C PRO A 992 -11.25 15.16 -20.58
N PRO A 993 -11.83 15.20 -21.79
CA PRO A 993 -11.06 15.29 -23.02
C PRO A 993 -10.18 16.54 -23.08
N GLY A 994 -8.88 16.35 -23.26
CA GLY A 994 -7.89 17.42 -23.15
C GLY A 994 -6.45 16.93 -23.27
N ASN A 995 -5.52 17.88 -23.28
CA ASN A 995 -4.09 17.63 -23.10
C ASN A 995 -3.72 18.00 -21.66
N TYR A 996 -2.97 17.12 -21.01
CA TYR A 996 -2.52 17.26 -19.65
C TYR A 996 -1.01 17.02 -19.55
N GLU A 997 -0.36 17.67 -18.59
CA GLU A 997 1.00 17.33 -18.18
C GLU A 997 1.00 16.98 -16.68
N PHE A 998 1.25 15.71 -16.37
CA PHE A 998 1.50 15.28 -15.00
C PHE A 998 2.93 15.63 -14.64
N ARG A 999 3.16 16.34 -13.54
CA ARG A 999 4.48 16.62 -12.97
C ARG A 999 4.54 16.12 -11.54
N VAL A 1000 5.65 15.48 -11.18
CA VAL A 1000 5.94 15.02 -9.82
C VAL A 1000 7.34 15.43 -9.39
N SER A 1001 7.48 15.81 -8.12
CA SER A 1001 8.69 16.31 -7.48
C SER A 1001 8.82 15.69 -6.09
N ALA A 1002 10.04 15.38 -5.65
CA ALA A 1002 10.32 14.81 -4.33
C ALA A 1002 11.21 15.72 -3.49
N ARG A 1003 11.11 15.57 -2.17
CA ARG A 1003 11.87 16.25 -1.13
C ARG A 1003 12.71 15.22 -0.37
N ASN A 1004 14.00 15.47 -0.19
CA ASN A 1004 14.83 14.64 0.70
C ASN A 1004 14.54 14.96 2.18
N ASN A 1005 15.15 14.16 3.07
CA ASN A 1005 15.12 14.34 4.53
C ASN A 1005 15.60 15.72 5.01
N GLU A 1006 16.54 16.35 4.30
CA GLU A 1006 17.06 17.69 4.64
C GLU A 1006 16.19 18.84 4.12
N GLY A 1007 15.15 18.52 3.34
CA GLY A 1007 14.08 19.46 3.01
C GLY A 1007 14.21 20.17 1.66
N SER A 1008 15.13 19.76 0.79
CA SER A 1008 15.30 20.33 -0.56
C SER A 1008 14.40 19.62 -1.58
N TRP A 1009 13.63 20.39 -2.35
CA TRP A 1009 12.76 19.87 -3.41
C TRP A 1009 13.49 19.72 -4.75
N ASN A 1010 13.17 18.66 -5.50
CA ASN A 1010 13.60 18.49 -6.88
C ASN A 1010 12.76 19.35 -7.84
N GLU A 1011 13.17 20.60 -8.06
CA GLU A 1011 12.52 21.50 -9.02
C GLU A 1011 12.61 21.02 -10.49
N SER A 1012 13.50 20.09 -10.83
CA SER A 1012 13.55 19.51 -12.18
C SER A 1012 12.49 18.41 -12.40
N GLY A 1013 12.10 17.71 -11.33
CA GLY A 1013 11.06 16.69 -11.31
C GLY A 1013 11.16 15.59 -12.39
N THR A 1014 10.02 14.96 -12.63
CA THR A 1014 9.72 14.15 -13.82
C THR A 1014 8.30 14.48 -14.29
N SER A 1015 8.09 14.51 -15.60
CA SER A 1015 6.78 14.75 -16.19
C SER A 1015 6.39 13.76 -17.28
N LEU A 1016 5.08 13.64 -17.50
CA LEU A 1016 4.45 12.82 -18.54
C LEU A 1016 3.36 13.63 -19.23
N THR A 1017 3.36 13.63 -20.57
CA THR A 1017 2.26 14.21 -21.35
C THR A 1017 1.15 13.19 -21.56
N LEU A 1018 -0.09 13.58 -21.31
CA LEU A 1018 -1.28 12.75 -21.46
C LEU A 1018 -2.30 13.46 -22.37
N THR A 1019 -2.84 12.78 -23.37
CA THR A 1019 -3.95 13.29 -24.20
C THR A 1019 -5.15 12.35 -24.09
N VAL A 1020 -6.26 12.85 -23.55
CA VAL A 1020 -7.56 12.17 -23.57
C VAL A 1020 -8.34 12.63 -24.79
N MET A 1021 -8.63 11.72 -25.72
CA MET A 1021 -9.31 12.06 -26.96
C MET A 1021 -10.79 12.43 -26.74
N PRO A 1022 -11.33 13.47 -27.40
CA PRO A 1022 -12.77 13.76 -27.37
C PRO A 1022 -13.58 12.73 -28.17
N HIS A 1023 -14.81 12.46 -27.74
CA HIS A 1023 -15.75 11.68 -28.56
C HIS A 1023 -15.97 12.39 -29.91
N PHE A 1024 -16.32 11.65 -30.95
CA PHE A 1024 -16.45 12.25 -32.30
C PHE A 1024 -17.43 13.44 -32.32
N TRP A 1025 -18.54 13.37 -31.57
CA TRP A 1025 -19.52 14.47 -31.44
C TRP A 1025 -19.02 15.70 -30.66
N GLN A 1026 -17.94 15.57 -29.87
CA GLN A 1026 -17.28 16.66 -29.17
C GLN A 1026 -16.21 17.36 -30.03
N ALA A 1027 -15.86 16.81 -31.20
CA ALA A 1027 -14.87 17.43 -32.07
C ALA A 1027 -15.37 18.78 -32.60
N LYS A 1028 -14.50 19.80 -32.58
CA LYS A 1028 -14.86 21.18 -33.00
C LYS A 1028 -15.46 21.25 -34.42
N TRP A 1029 -15.06 20.37 -35.33
CA TRP A 1029 -15.62 20.29 -36.68
C TRP A 1029 -17.00 19.62 -36.71
N VAL A 1030 -17.31 18.65 -35.84
CA VAL A 1030 -18.66 18.07 -35.74
C VAL A 1030 -19.59 19.06 -35.05
N ILE A 1031 -19.15 19.77 -34.02
CA ILE A 1031 -19.89 20.90 -33.43
C ILE A 1031 -20.11 21.99 -34.51
N GLY A 1032 -19.09 22.31 -35.29
CA GLY A 1032 -19.18 23.24 -36.43
C GLY A 1032 -20.17 22.80 -37.50
N LEU A 1033 -20.17 21.52 -37.90
CA LEU A 1033 -21.15 20.95 -38.83
C LEU A 1033 -22.55 20.83 -38.23
N SER A 1034 -22.65 20.64 -36.91
CA SER A 1034 -23.94 20.56 -36.21
C SER A 1034 -24.54 21.95 -36.06
N LEU A 1035 -23.73 22.98 -35.80
CA LEU A 1035 -24.15 24.39 -35.81
C LEU A 1035 -24.42 24.88 -37.24
N LEU A 1036 -23.64 24.47 -38.24
CA LEU A 1036 -23.91 24.74 -39.65
C LEU A 1036 -25.18 24.01 -40.10
N GLY A 1037 -25.40 22.77 -39.66
CA GLY A 1037 -26.62 22.01 -39.87
C GLY A 1037 -27.81 22.64 -39.14
N LEU A 1038 -27.62 23.20 -37.95
CA LEU A 1038 -28.62 23.98 -37.23
C LEU A 1038 -28.90 25.31 -37.94
N ALA A 1039 -27.89 25.97 -38.51
CA ALA A 1039 -28.03 27.20 -39.27
C ALA A 1039 -28.65 26.97 -40.68
N LEU A 1040 -28.38 25.82 -41.29
CA LEU A 1040 -28.99 25.37 -42.56
C LEU A 1040 -30.39 24.80 -42.35
N SER A 1041 -30.70 24.22 -41.19
CA SER A 1041 -32.06 23.80 -40.84
C SER A 1041 -32.89 24.93 -40.23
N ALA A 1042 -32.28 25.92 -39.57
CA ALA A 1042 -32.94 27.17 -39.17
C ALA A 1042 -33.12 28.10 -40.37
N GLY A 1043 -32.09 28.29 -41.22
CA GLY A 1043 -32.20 28.98 -42.51
C GLY A 1043 -33.12 28.23 -43.48
N GLY A 1044 -33.12 26.91 -43.42
CA GLY A 1044 -34.06 26.03 -44.12
C GLY A 1044 -35.47 26.12 -43.57
N ALA A 1045 -35.65 26.23 -42.25
CA ALA A 1045 -36.94 26.47 -41.60
C ALA A 1045 -37.46 27.87 -41.88
N VAL A 1046 -36.61 28.89 -41.90
CA VAL A 1046 -36.92 30.25 -42.36
C VAL A 1046 -37.32 30.20 -43.83
N ARG A 1047 -36.56 29.55 -44.71
CA ARG A 1047 -36.98 29.33 -46.10
C ARG A 1047 -38.23 28.48 -46.25
N ILE A 1048 -38.52 27.55 -45.34
CA ILE A 1048 -39.76 26.75 -45.31
C ILE A 1048 -40.92 27.57 -44.74
N VAL A 1049 -40.67 28.55 -43.87
CA VAL A 1049 -41.65 29.50 -43.34
C VAL A 1049 -41.93 30.62 -44.35
N GLU A 1050 -40.93 31.10 -45.09
CA GLU A 1050 -41.09 31.95 -46.26
C GLU A 1050 -41.79 31.20 -47.38
N LYS A 1051 -41.36 29.97 -47.71
CA LYS A 1051 -42.02 29.11 -48.70
C LYS A 1051 -43.39 28.63 -48.21
N LYS A 1052 -43.68 28.57 -46.90
CA LYS A 1052 -45.04 28.40 -46.35
C LYS A 1052 -45.82 29.71 -46.33
N ARG A 1053 -45.20 30.89 -46.23
CA ARG A 1053 -45.87 32.20 -46.41
C ARG A 1053 -46.24 32.39 -47.87
N HIS A 1054 -45.31 32.20 -48.81
CA HIS A 1054 -45.57 32.20 -50.23
C HIS A 1054 -46.49 31.05 -50.66
N ARG A 1055 -46.36 29.82 -50.13
CA ARG A 1055 -47.35 28.75 -50.38
C ARG A 1055 -48.66 28.96 -49.65
N ARG A 1056 -48.77 29.76 -48.57
CA ARG A 1056 -50.05 30.19 -48.00
C ARG A 1056 -50.66 31.31 -48.84
N HIS A 1057 -49.86 32.23 -49.38
CA HIS A 1057 -50.34 33.26 -50.28
C HIS A 1057 -50.82 32.65 -51.62
N LEU A 1058 -50.04 31.72 -52.19
CA LEU A 1058 -50.42 30.94 -53.36
C LEU A 1058 -51.57 29.96 -53.06
N LYS A 1059 -51.57 29.25 -51.92
CA LYS A 1059 -52.73 28.42 -51.54
C LYS A 1059 -53.98 29.21 -51.24
N ASN A 1060 -53.89 30.43 -50.70
CA ASN A 1060 -55.07 31.29 -50.54
C ASN A 1060 -55.62 31.67 -51.93
N LEU A 1061 -54.76 32.02 -52.90
CA LEU A 1061 -55.16 32.31 -54.29
C LEU A 1061 -55.65 31.05 -55.05
N GLU A 1062 -55.08 29.88 -54.79
CA GLU A 1062 -55.53 28.59 -55.35
C GLU A 1062 -56.81 28.10 -54.67
N GLN A 1063 -57.01 28.37 -53.38
CA GLN A 1063 -58.25 28.09 -52.65
C GLN A 1063 -59.36 29.06 -53.07
N GLU A 1064 -59.07 30.35 -53.27
CA GLU A 1064 -60.02 31.28 -53.89
C GLU A 1064 -60.44 30.76 -55.28
N ARG A 1065 -59.49 30.38 -56.15
CA ARG A 1065 -59.82 29.88 -57.50
C ARG A 1065 -60.43 28.48 -57.56
N ALA A 1066 -60.14 27.60 -56.60
CA ALA A 1066 -60.78 26.30 -56.48
C ALA A 1066 -62.19 26.42 -55.89
N ILE A 1067 -62.37 27.29 -54.88
CA ILE A 1067 -63.69 27.62 -54.33
C ILE A 1067 -64.52 28.38 -55.37
N GLU A 1068 -63.93 29.25 -56.20
CA GLU A 1068 -64.64 29.88 -57.33
C GLU A 1068 -65.07 28.88 -58.39
N ARG A 1069 -64.27 27.85 -58.70
CA ARG A 1069 -64.66 26.80 -59.67
C ARG A 1069 -65.72 25.87 -59.12
N GLU A 1070 -65.63 25.44 -57.86
CA GLU A 1070 -66.67 24.60 -57.27
C GLU A 1070 -67.94 25.43 -56.96
N ARG A 1071 -67.82 26.70 -56.58
CA ARG A 1071 -68.96 27.63 -56.54
C ARG A 1071 -69.54 27.86 -57.93
N ALA A 1072 -68.74 27.95 -58.99
CA ALA A 1072 -69.28 28.09 -60.36
C ALA A 1072 -70.02 26.83 -60.79
N ARG A 1073 -69.48 25.63 -60.52
CA ARG A 1073 -70.13 24.36 -60.84
C ARG A 1073 -71.41 24.12 -60.03
N ILE A 1074 -71.36 24.35 -58.72
CA ILE A 1074 -72.53 24.23 -57.84
C ILE A 1074 -73.56 25.34 -58.13
N ALA A 1075 -73.13 26.57 -58.44
CA ALA A 1075 -74.04 27.63 -58.87
C ALA A 1075 -74.67 27.34 -60.24
N GLN A 1076 -73.99 26.62 -61.13
CA GLN A 1076 -74.52 26.23 -62.43
C GLN A 1076 -75.60 25.14 -62.28
N ASP A 1077 -75.34 24.06 -61.54
CA ASP A 1077 -76.36 23.04 -61.23
C ASP A 1077 -77.55 23.64 -60.43
N LEU A 1078 -77.28 24.59 -59.52
CA LEU A 1078 -78.32 25.33 -58.79
C LEU A 1078 -79.15 26.23 -59.73
N HIS A 1079 -78.51 26.88 -60.71
CA HIS A 1079 -79.17 27.76 -61.67
C HIS A 1079 -80.05 26.98 -62.65
N ASP A 1080 -79.69 25.74 -62.99
CA ASP A 1080 -80.46 24.92 -63.93
C ASP A 1080 -81.76 24.40 -63.30
N ASP A 1081 -81.74 23.85 -62.08
CA ASP A 1081 -82.95 23.32 -61.42
C ASP A 1081 -83.89 24.42 -60.86
N LEU A 1082 -83.34 25.50 -60.28
CA LEU A 1082 -84.14 26.67 -59.90
C LEU A 1082 -84.59 27.46 -61.13
N GLY A 1083 -83.74 27.61 -62.16
CA GLY A 1083 -84.06 28.31 -63.40
C GLY A 1083 -85.18 27.61 -64.17
N SER A 1084 -85.16 26.29 -64.26
CA SER A 1084 -86.26 25.45 -64.75
C SER A 1084 -87.58 25.74 -64.02
N SER A 1085 -87.55 25.77 -62.69
CA SER A 1085 -88.71 25.99 -61.84
C SER A 1085 -89.27 27.41 -61.95
N LEU A 1086 -88.40 28.42 -61.91
CA LEU A 1086 -88.76 29.83 -62.05
C LEU A 1086 -89.25 30.18 -63.46
N THR A 1087 -88.65 29.59 -64.50
CA THR A 1087 -89.10 29.76 -65.89
C THR A 1087 -90.51 29.20 -66.07
N ARG A 1088 -90.80 28.02 -65.49
CA ARG A 1088 -92.15 27.43 -65.51
C ARG A 1088 -93.17 28.32 -64.79
N ILE A 1089 -92.81 28.85 -63.62
CA ILE A 1089 -93.65 29.80 -62.87
C ILE A 1089 -93.91 31.07 -63.70
N SER A 1090 -92.90 31.63 -64.37
CA SER A 1090 -93.06 32.81 -65.22
C SER A 1090 -93.94 32.53 -66.44
N LEU A 1091 -93.75 31.40 -67.12
CA LEU A 1091 -94.54 31.02 -68.30
C LEU A 1091 -96.02 30.82 -67.93
N LEU A 1092 -96.30 30.10 -66.84
CA LEU A 1092 -97.65 29.94 -66.31
C LEU A 1092 -98.25 31.29 -65.86
N SER A 1093 -97.44 32.18 -65.27
CA SER A 1093 -97.90 33.52 -64.87
C SER A 1093 -98.29 34.42 -66.05
N ASP A 1094 -97.61 34.28 -67.20
CA ASP A 1094 -97.98 35.01 -68.42
C ASP A 1094 -99.17 34.38 -69.15
N LEU A 1095 -99.32 33.05 -69.13
CA LEU A 1095 -100.54 32.38 -69.59
C LEU A 1095 -101.77 32.80 -68.76
N VAL A 1096 -101.66 32.85 -67.42
CA VAL A 1096 -102.69 33.41 -66.52
C VAL A 1096 -103.06 34.87 -66.86
N LYS A 1097 -102.14 35.68 -67.40
CA LYS A 1097 -102.47 37.02 -67.91
C LYS A 1097 -103.22 37.00 -69.24
N GLY A 1098 -102.94 36.01 -70.10
CA GLY A 1098 -103.59 35.81 -71.40
C GLY A 1098 -105.02 35.29 -71.28
N ASP A 1099 -105.23 34.28 -70.43
CA ASP A 1099 -106.47 33.50 -70.34
C ASP A 1099 -107.57 34.17 -69.48
N LYS A 1100 -107.45 35.48 -69.24
CA LYS A 1100 -108.31 36.32 -68.36
C LYS A 1100 -109.83 36.28 -68.59
N LYS A 1101 -110.31 35.63 -69.65
CA LYS A 1101 -111.73 35.49 -69.98
C LYS A 1101 -112.31 34.10 -69.69
N ASP A 1102 -111.46 33.14 -69.30
CA ASP A 1102 -111.85 31.75 -69.01
C ASP A 1102 -111.40 31.37 -67.58
N PRO A 1103 -112.29 31.53 -66.56
CA PRO A 1103 -111.90 31.39 -65.15
C PRO A 1103 -111.33 30.02 -64.76
N GLU A 1104 -111.85 28.92 -65.34
CA GLU A 1104 -111.38 27.57 -65.00
C GLU A 1104 -109.91 27.35 -65.40
N GLN A 1105 -109.47 27.93 -66.52
CA GLN A 1105 -108.08 27.84 -66.94
C GLN A 1105 -107.14 28.68 -66.08
N VAL A 1106 -107.61 29.84 -65.58
CA VAL A 1106 -106.84 30.69 -64.66
C VAL A 1106 -106.57 29.96 -63.34
N GLU A 1107 -107.58 29.32 -62.75
CA GLU A 1107 -107.44 28.57 -61.49
C GLU A 1107 -106.54 27.34 -61.68
N ALA A 1108 -106.76 26.55 -62.74
CA ALA A 1108 -105.95 25.38 -63.07
C ALA A 1108 -104.47 25.70 -63.42
N GLN A 1109 -104.13 26.95 -63.70
CA GLN A 1109 -102.74 27.41 -63.87
C GLN A 1109 -102.16 28.04 -62.60
N ALA A 1110 -102.98 28.70 -61.77
CA ALA A 1110 -102.57 29.18 -60.45
C ALA A 1110 -102.09 28.03 -59.53
N ASP A 1111 -102.80 26.90 -59.51
CA ASP A 1111 -102.40 25.70 -58.75
C ASP A 1111 -101.03 25.16 -59.22
N LYS A 1112 -100.78 25.16 -60.54
CA LYS A 1112 -99.52 24.70 -61.12
C LYS A 1112 -98.35 25.62 -60.77
N ILE A 1113 -98.61 26.93 -60.60
CA ILE A 1113 -97.63 27.89 -60.09
C ILE A 1113 -97.31 27.58 -58.62
N GLN A 1114 -98.33 27.40 -57.76
CA GLN A 1114 -98.13 27.07 -56.35
C GLN A 1114 -97.29 25.79 -56.19
N GLN A 1115 -97.67 24.70 -56.87
CA GLN A 1115 -96.96 23.43 -56.81
C GLN A 1115 -95.49 23.57 -57.25
N SER A 1116 -95.24 24.28 -58.36
CA SER A 1116 -93.88 24.52 -58.85
C SER A 1116 -93.05 25.34 -57.86
N SER A 1117 -93.65 26.31 -57.18
CA SER A 1117 -92.98 27.13 -56.16
C SER A 1117 -92.63 26.34 -54.91
N MET A 1118 -93.53 25.48 -54.41
CA MET A 1118 -93.25 24.64 -53.24
C MET A 1118 -92.18 23.58 -53.53
N GLN A 1119 -92.15 23.05 -54.75
CA GLN A 1119 -91.12 22.10 -55.18
C GLN A 1119 -89.71 22.72 -55.22
N ALA A 1120 -89.59 23.98 -55.66
CA ALA A 1120 -88.32 24.71 -55.67
C ALA A 1120 -87.74 24.92 -54.26
N VAL A 1121 -88.58 25.28 -53.28
CA VAL A 1121 -88.15 25.48 -51.88
C VAL A 1121 -87.63 24.18 -51.26
N ARG A 1122 -88.37 23.07 -51.40
CA ARG A 1122 -87.96 21.76 -50.87
C ARG A 1122 -86.67 21.21 -51.49
N GLY A 1123 -86.38 21.56 -52.75
CA GLY A 1123 -85.10 21.24 -53.40
C GLY A 1123 -83.91 21.98 -52.75
N LEU A 1124 -84.11 23.26 -52.42
CA LEU A 1124 -83.09 24.09 -51.77
C LEU A 1124 -82.69 23.55 -50.39
N GLU A 1125 -83.68 23.15 -49.58
CA GLU A 1125 -83.46 22.65 -48.21
C GLU A 1125 -82.58 21.38 -48.17
N GLN A 1126 -82.78 20.46 -49.11
CA GLN A 1126 -82.02 19.20 -49.19
C GLN A 1126 -80.55 19.43 -49.54
N ILE A 1127 -80.24 20.43 -50.37
CA ILE A 1127 -78.86 20.82 -50.72
C ILE A 1127 -78.20 21.53 -49.53
N VAL A 1128 -78.93 22.43 -48.85
CA VAL A 1128 -78.43 23.14 -47.66
C VAL A 1128 -78.11 22.17 -46.52
N TRP A 1129 -78.88 21.10 -46.33
CA TRP A 1129 -78.58 20.06 -45.33
C TRP A 1129 -77.24 19.35 -45.61
N ALA A 1130 -76.98 18.89 -46.84
CA ALA A 1130 -75.75 18.18 -47.19
C ALA A 1130 -74.48 19.03 -46.97
N LEU A 1131 -74.60 20.36 -47.12
CA LEU A 1131 -73.51 21.32 -46.97
C LEU A 1131 -73.32 21.87 -45.52
N ARG A 1132 -74.18 21.53 -44.56
CA ARG A 1132 -74.04 22.02 -43.17
C ARG A 1132 -72.83 21.40 -42.45
N PRO A 1133 -71.94 22.21 -41.85
CA PRO A 1133 -70.89 21.71 -40.95
C PRO A 1133 -71.51 21.04 -39.71
N GLY A 1134 -71.03 19.85 -39.35
CA GLY A 1134 -71.55 19.06 -38.22
C GLY A 1134 -72.61 18.02 -38.59
N SER A 1135 -73.12 18.02 -39.83
CA SER A 1135 -73.99 16.96 -40.38
C SER A 1135 -73.18 15.92 -41.18
N ASP A 1136 -71.87 15.87 -41.01
CA ASP A 1136 -70.95 15.05 -41.78
C ASP A 1136 -70.83 13.60 -41.29
N THR A 1137 -71.39 13.26 -40.12
CA THR A 1137 -71.39 11.89 -39.60
C THR A 1137 -72.37 10.97 -40.33
N LEU A 1138 -72.03 9.67 -40.39
CA LEU A 1138 -72.93 8.61 -40.86
C LEU A 1138 -74.27 8.62 -40.09
N GLN A 1139 -74.23 8.90 -38.78
CA GLN A 1139 -75.42 9.03 -37.96
C GLN A 1139 -76.39 10.10 -38.49
N SER A 1140 -75.90 11.31 -38.81
CA SER A 1140 -76.75 12.39 -39.32
C SER A 1140 -77.43 12.04 -40.65
N LEU A 1141 -76.75 11.29 -41.53
CA LEU A 1141 -77.33 10.78 -42.78
C LEU A 1141 -78.46 9.79 -42.53
N VAL A 1142 -78.28 8.83 -41.63
CA VAL A 1142 -79.30 7.81 -41.32
C VAL A 1142 -80.51 8.45 -40.62
N GLU A 1143 -80.29 9.39 -39.71
CA GLU A 1143 -81.36 10.18 -39.07
C GLU A 1143 -82.17 11.00 -40.10
N TYR A 1144 -81.52 11.63 -41.08
CA TYR A 1144 -82.21 12.42 -42.11
C TYR A 1144 -82.99 11.54 -43.11
N ILE A 1145 -82.45 10.36 -43.45
CA ILE A 1145 -83.18 9.33 -44.21
C ILE A 1145 -84.41 8.87 -43.43
N ALA A 1146 -84.28 8.58 -42.14
CA ALA A 1146 -85.40 8.14 -41.29
C ALA A 1146 -86.51 9.20 -41.21
N HIS A 1147 -86.15 10.46 -41.02
CA HIS A 1147 -87.09 11.58 -41.02
C HIS A 1147 -87.83 11.72 -42.36
N THR A 1148 -87.09 11.70 -43.48
CA THR A 1148 -87.66 11.82 -44.83
C THR A 1148 -88.57 10.63 -45.19
N ALA A 1149 -88.20 9.42 -44.74
CA ALA A 1149 -88.99 8.22 -44.96
C ALA A 1149 -90.30 8.22 -44.16
N ASN A 1150 -90.30 8.80 -42.95
CA ASN A 1150 -91.54 9.00 -42.19
C ASN A 1150 -92.44 10.05 -42.87
N GLU A 1151 -91.90 11.22 -43.26
CA GLU A 1151 -92.68 12.27 -43.94
C GLU A 1151 -93.31 11.77 -45.27
N LEU A 1152 -92.58 10.96 -46.04
CA LEU A 1152 -93.04 10.45 -47.34
C LEU A 1152 -94.24 9.48 -47.25
N PHE A 1153 -94.41 8.80 -46.11
CA PHE A 1153 -95.46 7.79 -45.90
C PHE A 1153 -96.48 8.24 -44.85
N GLU A 1154 -96.40 9.49 -44.36
CA GLU A 1154 -97.33 10.05 -43.39
C GLU A 1154 -98.70 10.30 -44.04
N GLY A 1155 -99.67 9.44 -43.72
CA GLY A 1155 -101.04 9.52 -44.24
C GLY A 1155 -101.34 8.65 -45.47
N ASP A 1156 -100.36 7.88 -45.97
CA ASP A 1156 -100.60 6.87 -47.02
C ASP A 1156 -101.03 5.52 -46.41
N HIS A 1157 -101.56 4.61 -47.23
CA HIS A 1157 -101.93 3.25 -46.82
C HIS A 1157 -100.73 2.33 -46.62
N ALA A 1158 -99.62 2.58 -47.34
CA ALA A 1158 -98.38 1.84 -47.20
C ALA A 1158 -97.66 2.17 -45.87
N ARG A 1159 -97.42 1.18 -45.01
CA ARG A 1159 -96.64 1.42 -43.77
C ARG A 1159 -95.14 1.38 -44.06
N CYS A 1160 -94.43 2.48 -43.80
CA CYS A 1160 -92.98 2.48 -43.81
C CYS A 1160 -92.42 1.94 -42.47
N ARG A 1161 -91.61 0.88 -42.52
CA ARG A 1161 -90.91 0.29 -41.38
C ARG A 1161 -89.41 0.57 -41.48
N LEU A 1162 -88.86 1.21 -40.46
CA LEU A 1162 -87.43 1.50 -40.36
C LEU A 1162 -86.77 0.53 -39.36
N ASP A 1163 -85.90 -0.35 -39.83
CA ASP A 1163 -85.04 -1.18 -38.97
C ASP A 1163 -83.59 -0.69 -39.10
N LEU A 1164 -83.21 0.24 -38.23
CA LEU A 1164 -81.90 0.91 -38.22
C LEU A 1164 -81.08 0.43 -37.01
N PRO A 1165 -79.73 0.38 -37.09
CA PRO A 1165 -78.88 -0.02 -35.96
C PRO A 1165 -79.01 0.95 -34.79
N ALA A 1166 -79.07 0.42 -33.56
CA ALA A 1166 -79.22 1.24 -32.34
C ALA A 1166 -78.00 2.12 -32.05
N GLU A 1167 -76.81 1.69 -32.48
CA GLU A 1167 -75.56 2.48 -32.45
C GLU A 1167 -74.91 2.43 -33.85
N LEU A 1168 -74.46 3.58 -34.33
CA LEU A 1168 -73.75 3.74 -35.61
C LEU A 1168 -72.31 4.20 -35.33
N PRO A 1169 -71.31 3.72 -36.09
CA PRO A 1169 -69.93 4.14 -35.88
C PRO A 1169 -69.77 5.63 -36.19
N ALA A 1170 -69.00 6.33 -35.35
CA ALA A 1170 -68.72 7.78 -35.45
C ALA A 1170 -67.76 8.10 -36.62
N ARG A 1171 -68.18 7.79 -37.85
CA ARG A 1171 -67.42 8.00 -39.09
C ARG A 1171 -67.98 9.19 -39.86
N SER A 1172 -67.09 10.11 -40.28
CA SER A 1172 -67.43 11.22 -41.17
C SER A 1172 -67.47 10.75 -42.63
N LEU A 1173 -68.45 11.23 -43.40
CA LEU A 1173 -68.68 10.91 -44.80
C LEU A 1173 -68.51 12.16 -45.68
N PRO A 1174 -67.84 12.06 -46.85
CA PRO A 1174 -67.76 13.15 -47.82
C PRO A 1174 -69.15 13.70 -48.18
N PRO A 1175 -69.29 15.03 -48.39
CA PRO A 1175 -70.59 15.63 -48.77
C PRO A 1175 -71.24 14.98 -49.99
N GLU A 1176 -70.46 14.66 -51.01
CA GLU A 1176 -70.92 13.99 -52.23
C GLU A 1176 -71.48 12.59 -51.94
N ALA A 1177 -70.80 11.82 -51.08
CA ALA A 1177 -71.26 10.50 -50.64
C ALA A 1177 -72.60 10.61 -49.89
N ARG A 1178 -72.71 11.53 -48.91
CA ARG A 1178 -73.95 11.75 -48.16
C ARG A 1178 -75.11 12.14 -49.08
N TYR A 1179 -74.88 13.06 -50.01
CA TYR A 1179 -75.90 13.56 -50.94
C TYR A 1179 -76.38 12.49 -51.93
N ASN A 1180 -75.45 11.77 -52.58
CA ASN A 1180 -75.82 10.72 -53.54
C ASN A 1180 -76.47 9.50 -52.87
N ILE A 1181 -76.03 9.07 -51.67
CA ILE A 1181 -76.71 8.01 -50.91
C ILE A 1181 -78.16 8.43 -50.58
N PHE A 1182 -78.35 9.64 -50.05
CA PHE A 1182 -79.69 10.15 -49.73
C PHE A 1182 -80.62 10.15 -50.95
N LEU A 1183 -80.16 10.65 -52.10
CA LEU A 1183 -80.97 10.68 -53.32
C LEU A 1183 -81.32 9.28 -53.83
N ILE A 1184 -80.41 8.30 -53.76
CA ILE A 1184 -80.70 6.91 -54.13
C ILE A 1184 -81.79 6.32 -53.23
N VAL A 1185 -81.69 6.52 -51.91
CA VAL A 1185 -82.67 5.98 -50.96
C VAL A 1185 -84.03 6.67 -51.11
N LYS A 1186 -84.06 8.00 -51.28
CA LYS A 1186 -85.28 8.78 -51.51
C LYS A 1186 -85.98 8.38 -52.81
N GLU A 1187 -85.22 8.16 -53.90
CA GLU A 1187 -85.76 7.70 -55.18
C GLU A 1187 -86.32 6.27 -55.05
N ALA A 1188 -85.65 5.36 -54.34
CA ALA A 1188 -86.16 4.01 -54.06
C ALA A 1188 -87.49 4.05 -53.27
N LEU A 1189 -87.55 4.86 -52.21
CA LEU A 1189 -88.77 5.07 -51.41
C LEU A 1189 -89.92 5.68 -52.22
N THR A 1190 -89.63 6.70 -53.03
CA THR A 1190 -90.63 7.36 -53.88
C THR A 1190 -91.18 6.42 -54.96
N ASN A 1191 -90.33 5.54 -55.51
CA ASN A 1191 -90.78 4.52 -56.46
C ASN A 1191 -91.62 3.43 -55.78
N ALA A 1192 -91.27 3.00 -54.57
CA ALA A 1192 -92.09 2.06 -53.79
C ALA A 1192 -93.50 2.64 -53.56
N LEU A 1193 -93.58 3.87 -53.03
CA LEU A 1193 -94.85 4.58 -52.78
C LEU A 1193 -95.71 4.71 -54.05
N LYS A 1194 -95.15 5.25 -55.14
CA LYS A 1194 -95.92 5.58 -56.35
C LYS A 1194 -96.22 4.41 -57.28
N HIS A 1195 -95.44 3.33 -57.22
CA HIS A 1195 -95.45 2.30 -58.27
C HIS A 1195 -95.54 0.85 -57.76
N ALA A 1196 -95.17 0.55 -56.52
CA ALA A 1196 -95.28 -0.83 -56.03
C ALA A 1196 -96.71 -1.21 -55.63
N SER A 1197 -97.52 -0.24 -55.17
CA SER A 1197 -98.79 -0.48 -54.46
C SER A 1197 -98.60 -1.54 -53.37
N ALA A 1198 -97.71 -1.22 -52.43
CA ALA A 1198 -97.25 -2.10 -51.36
C ALA A 1198 -97.97 -1.76 -50.05
N ASP A 1199 -98.30 -2.78 -49.24
CA ASP A 1199 -98.86 -2.56 -47.89
C ASP A 1199 -97.76 -2.20 -46.87
N GLU A 1200 -96.53 -2.68 -47.09
CA GLU A 1200 -95.36 -2.40 -46.25
C GLU A 1200 -94.13 -2.11 -47.10
N VAL A 1201 -93.43 -1.02 -46.76
CA VAL A 1201 -92.11 -0.68 -47.31
C VAL A 1201 -91.12 -0.65 -46.16
N ARG A 1202 -90.00 -1.34 -46.31
CA ARG A 1202 -89.03 -1.59 -45.24
C ARG A 1202 -87.67 -1.00 -45.60
N VAL A 1203 -87.15 -0.11 -44.77
CA VAL A 1203 -85.78 0.39 -44.87
C VAL A 1203 -84.95 -0.29 -43.80
N LEU A 1204 -83.94 -1.05 -44.23
CA LEU A 1204 -82.90 -1.57 -43.34
C LEU A 1204 -81.58 -0.85 -43.61
N ALA A 1205 -80.90 -0.45 -42.54
CA ALA A 1205 -79.49 -0.08 -42.61
C ALA A 1205 -78.66 -1.11 -41.82
N LYS A 1206 -77.51 -1.49 -42.36
CA LYS A 1206 -76.51 -2.31 -41.69
C LYS A 1206 -75.15 -1.67 -41.90
N THR A 1207 -74.31 -1.70 -40.88
CA THR A 1207 -72.96 -1.16 -40.98
C THR A 1207 -72.02 -2.00 -40.13
N GLU A 1208 -70.84 -2.24 -40.69
CA GLU A 1208 -69.65 -2.70 -39.99
C GLU A 1208 -68.59 -1.61 -40.10
N PRO A 1209 -67.45 -1.68 -39.38
CA PRO A 1209 -66.43 -0.63 -39.44
C PRO A 1209 -65.94 -0.31 -40.86
N HIS A 1210 -66.02 -1.28 -41.78
CA HIS A 1210 -65.45 -1.23 -43.13
C HIS A 1210 -66.49 -1.12 -44.26
N TRP A 1211 -67.80 -1.15 -43.98
CA TRP A 1211 -68.83 -0.99 -45.02
C TRP A 1211 -70.21 -0.54 -44.47
N LEU A 1212 -71.02 0.01 -45.36
CA LEU A 1212 -72.42 0.41 -45.15
C LEU A 1212 -73.32 -0.25 -46.20
N GLU A 1213 -74.38 -0.94 -45.75
CA GLU A 1213 -75.46 -1.45 -46.61
C GLU A 1213 -76.77 -0.77 -46.24
N ILE A 1214 -77.47 -0.22 -47.23
CA ILE A 1214 -78.86 0.26 -47.08
C ILE A 1214 -79.73 -0.53 -48.06
N ILE A 1215 -80.82 -1.11 -47.54
CA ILE A 1215 -81.80 -1.87 -48.29
C ILE A 1215 -83.16 -1.19 -48.15
N VAL A 1216 -83.77 -0.79 -49.27
CA VAL A 1216 -85.19 -0.40 -49.33
C VAL A 1216 -85.95 -1.55 -50.00
N GLN A 1217 -86.91 -2.15 -49.32
CA GLN A 1217 -87.67 -3.29 -49.82
C GLN A 1217 -89.19 -3.08 -49.67
N ASP A 1218 -89.94 -3.21 -50.75
CA ASP A 1218 -91.40 -3.22 -50.73
C ASP A 1218 -91.96 -4.66 -50.82
N ASN A 1219 -93.21 -4.85 -50.36
CA ASN A 1219 -93.96 -6.10 -50.51
C ASN A 1219 -95.00 -6.07 -51.66
N GLY A 1220 -94.91 -5.09 -52.56
CA GLY A 1220 -95.92 -4.81 -53.57
C GLY A 1220 -95.87 -5.71 -54.79
N HIS A 1221 -96.40 -5.21 -55.90
CA HIS A 1221 -96.58 -6.00 -57.12
C HIS A 1221 -95.27 -6.32 -57.84
N GLY A 1222 -94.17 -5.62 -57.52
CA GLY A 1222 -92.88 -5.76 -58.18
C GLY A 1222 -92.93 -5.55 -59.70
N PHE A 1223 -91.83 -5.84 -60.38
CA PHE A 1223 -91.76 -5.88 -61.84
C PHE A 1223 -90.72 -6.89 -62.30
N ASP A 1224 -90.88 -7.43 -63.51
CA ASP A 1224 -89.85 -8.30 -64.08
C ASP A 1224 -88.58 -7.47 -64.40
N THR A 1225 -87.47 -7.86 -63.77
CA THR A 1225 -86.14 -7.28 -63.98
C THR A 1225 -85.45 -7.80 -65.24
N SER A 1226 -85.95 -8.90 -65.82
CA SER A 1226 -85.36 -9.60 -66.98
C SER A 1226 -85.89 -9.13 -68.34
N THR A 1227 -87.13 -8.60 -68.42
CA THR A 1227 -87.62 -7.84 -69.60
C THR A 1227 -86.98 -6.46 -69.72
N GLN A 1228 -85.65 -6.42 -69.84
CA GLN A 1228 -84.82 -5.22 -69.88
C GLN A 1228 -84.63 -4.70 -71.31
N SER A 1229 -85.68 -4.77 -72.16
CA SER A 1229 -85.60 -4.48 -73.59
C SER A 1229 -86.83 -3.73 -74.11
N LEU A 1230 -86.59 -2.75 -75.01
CA LEU A 1230 -87.57 -2.03 -75.85
C LEU A 1230 -88.53 -1.02 -75.16
N SER A 1231 -88.00 0.11 -74.63
CA SER A 1231 -88.55 1.48 -74.82
C SER A 1231 -87.83 2.52 -73.93
N PRO A 1232 -87.14 3.57 -74.46
CA PRO A 1232 -86.29 4.44 -73.64
C PRO A 1232 -87.01 5.41 -72.67
N VAL A 1233 -88.30 5.70 -72.87
CA VAL A 1233 -88.88 6.99 -72.46
C VAL A 1233 -89.56 7.00 -71.07
N ARG A 1234 -89.64 5.87 -70.35
CA ARG A 1234 -90.51 5.77 -69.15
C ARG A 1234 -89.94 5.23 -67.83
N ARG A 1235 -88.64 4.92 -67.70
CA ARG A 1235 -88.05 4.41 -66.42
C ARG A 1235 -86.62 4.91 -66.11
N HIS A 1236 -86.39 6.22 -66.13
CA HIS A 1236 -85.06 6.81 -65.86
C HIS A 1236 -84.54 6.63 -64.42
N GLY A 1237 -85.42 6.55 -63.40
CA GLY A 1237 -85.02 6.53 -61.98
C GLY A 1237 -84.02 5.43 -61.61
N LEU A 1238 -84.24 4.19 -62.10
CA LEU A 1238 -83.36 3.05 -61.85
C LEU A 1238 -81.94 3.24 -62.45
N GLY A 1239 -81.84 3.91 -63.61
CA GLY A 1239 -80.57 4.22 -64.25
C GLY A 1239 -79.81 5.31 -63.50
N ASN A 1240 -80.52 6.37 -63.09
CA ASN A 1240 -79.94 7.46 -62.31
C ASN A 1240 -79.39 6.96 -60.96
N MET A 1241 -80.11 6.05 -60.27
CA MET A 1241 -79.60 5.44 -59.04
C MET A 1241 -78.32 4.63 -59.27
N ARG A 1242 -78.20 3.89 -60.38
CA ARG A 1242 -76.95 3.16 -60.72
C ARG A 1242 -75.78 4.10 -61.01
N SER A 1243 -76.01 5.20 -61.74
CA SER A 1243 -74.98 6.21 -62.03
C SER A 1243 -74.46 6.86 -60.75
N ARG A 1244 -75.37 7.32 -59.87
CA ARG A 1244 -75.03 7.92 -58.58
C ARG A 1244 -74.28 6.96 -57.65
N ALA A 1245 -74.60 5.66 -57.70
CA ALA A 1245 -73.86 4.66 -56.95
C ALA A 1245 -72.41 4.51 -57.48
N GLN A 1246 -72.23 4.46 -58.81
CA GLN A 1246 -70.89 4.41 -59.41
C GLN A 1246 -70.05 5.66 -59.12
N GLU A 1247 -70.64 6.86 -59.12
CA GLU A 1247 -69.95 8.12 -58.78
C GLU A 1247 -69.29 8.09 -57.39
N ILE A 1248 -69.92 7.42 -56.43
CA ILE A 1248 -69.42 7.31 -55.04
C ILE A 1248 -68.71 5.97 -54.77
N GLY A 1249 -68.44 5.18 -55.81
CA GLY A 1249 -67.82 3.84 -55.69
C GLY A 1249 -68.71 2.76 -55.05
N ALA A 1250 -69.99 3.04 -54.83
CA ALA A 1250 -70.94 2.11 -54.21
C ALA A 1250 -71.55 1.14 -55.23
N ARG A 1251 -71.87 -0.07 -54.76
CA ARG A 1251 -72.47 -1.15 -55.55
C ARG A 1251 -73.98 -1.15 -55.31
N LEU A 1252 -74.76 -0.87 -56.35
CA LEU A 1252 -76.23 -0.90 -56.30
C LEU A 1252 -76.79 -2.14 -57.00
N ARG A 1253 -77.60 -2.93 -56.28
CA ARG A 1253 -78.30 -4.11 -56.78
C ARG A 1253 -79.81 -3.91 -56.59
N ILE A 1254 -80.58 -4.19 -57.63
CA ILE A 1254 -82.04 -4.05 -57.63
C ILE A 1254 -82.63 -5.38 -58.05
N GLU A 1255 -83.43 -5.98 -57.18
CA GLU A 1255 -84.10 -7.26 -57.38
C GLU A 1255 -85.60 -7.03 -57.30
N SER A 1256 -86.32 -7.34 -58.37
CA SER A 1256 -87.78 -7.26 -58.40
C SER A 1256 -88.32 -8.42 -59.23
N ALA A 1257 -89.47 -8.93 -58.81
CA ALA A 1257 -90.21 -9.97 -59.51
C ALA A 1257 -91.71 -9.74 -59.34
N VAL A 1258 -92.47 -10.01 -60.40
CA VAL A 1258 -93.92 -9.81 -60.40
C VAL A 1258 -94.58 -10.65 -59.29
N GLY A 1259 -95.34 -9.98 -58.43
CA GLY A 1259 -96.00 -10.54 -57.24
C GLY A 1259 -95.13 -10.73 -56.00
N LYS A 1260 -93.88 -10.20 -55.97
CA LYS A 1260 -92.93 -10.37 -54.85
C LYS A 1260 -92.26 -9.09 -54.35
N GLY A 1261 -92.72 -7.93 -54.79
CA GLY A 1261 -92.13 -6.63 -54.47
C GLY A 1261 -90.76 -6.37 -55.09
N THR A 1262 -90.16 -5.24 -54.72
CA THR A 1262 -88.81 -4.81 -55.13
C THR A 1262 -87.89 -4.65 -53.91
N SER A 1263 -86.63 -5.06 -54.04
CA SER A 1263 -85.56 -4.77 -53.09
C SER A 1263 -84.43 -4.00 -53.79
N VAL A 1264 -84.11 -2.81 -53.29
CA VAL A 1264 -83.02 -1.94 -53.72
C VAL A 1264 -81.96 -1.95 -52.63
N ARG A 1265 -80.81 -2.59 -52.91
CA ARG A 1265 -79.68 -2.76 -51.99
C ARG A 1265 -78.48 -1.95 -52.49
N LEU A 1266 -78.05 -0.98 -51.69
CA LEU A 1266 -76.85 -0.17 -51.90
C LEU A 1266 -75.78 -0.60 -50.89
N VAL A 1267 -74.60 -1.02 -51.34
CA VAL A 1267 -73.43 -1.32 -50.50
C VAL A 1267 -72.30 -0.36 -50.84
N MET A 1268 -71.77 0.34 -49.85
CA MET A 1268 -70.58 1.18 -49.96
C MET A 1268 -69.48 0.63 -49.04
N ASP A 1269 -68.37 0.20 -49.62
CA ASP A 1269 -67.19 -0.17 -48.85
C ASP A 1269 -66.44 1.11 -48.44
N PHE A 1270 -66.04 1.18 -47.17
CA PHE A 1270 -65.18 2.24 -46.69
C PHE A 1270 -63.73 1.77 -46.83
N ALA A 1271 -63.00 2.29 -47.82
CA ALA A 1271 -61.62 1.87 -48.07
C ALA A 1271 -60.75 1.92 -46.80
N ASP A 1272 -60.19 0.78 -46.44
CA ASP A 1272 -59.17 0.67 -45.41
C ASP A 1272 -57.83 1.18 -45.92
N GLY A 1273 -57.01 1.72 -45.00
CA GLY A 1273 -55.70 2.25 -45.34
C GLY A 1273 -54.75 1.15 -45.77
N ASP A 1274 -54.27 1.20 -47.01
CA ASP A 1274 -53.03 0.56 -47.40
C ASP A 1274 -51.91 0.96 -46.44
N GLY A 1275 -51.04 0.00 -46.10
CA GLY A 1275 -49.82 0.29 -45.35
C GLY A 1275 -48.77 0.98 -46.22
N ASN A 1276 -48.83 2.32 -46.33
CA ASN A 1276 -47.69 3.20 -46.61
C ASN A 1276 -47.96 4.67 -46.23
#